data_AF-A0A0S8K1N0-F1
#
_entry.id   AF-A0A0S8K1N0-F1
#
_cell.length_a   1.000
_cell.length_b   1.000
_cell.length_c   1.000
_cell.angle_alpha   90.00
_cell.angle_beta   90.00
_cell.angle_gamma   90.00
#
_symmetry.space_group_name_H-M   'P 1'
#
loop_
_entity.id
_entity.type
_entity.pdbx_description
1 polymer ?
#
loop_
_entity_poly.entity_id
_entity_poly.type
_entity_poly.pdbx_seq_one_letter_code
_entity_poly.pdbx_strand_id
1 'polypeptide(L)'
;MGFELGGIPHLATVADDGRLIRERALAHLVDYFKALATQLPVLILLEDLHWDDDSSLDVLNELALALTDQPLMIVSTARPELYERRPYWGEGQPFHTTMSLRPLSKRNTRRLLDEILTLMETVPDSLRDLVVHNAEGNPFFVEELIKMLIEDGLIVKSEDQWRLDLSRLAQVRVPSTLTGVLQARLDRLPIEERTIVQQASVVGRLFWDRAVMHINESSAEKLDESQLQSTLSALRGREMIFRRETTAFAGSQEYIFKNALLREATYESVLKRVRGVYHSLVADWLLEEGGERAAEYTALIADHLELAGRRDEAIDYLLAAGDRARGLYAHQEAVRAYQRALALMDQEADQERAARTLMKLGQTHHTAFDFRSAQQAYDEAFSVWQQSVQAQPESPPPAPHALRVTARVPHMLDPGMANDSASLHTIQVLFGGLVGLTPDGDVVPDVALSWEVSEGGRKYVFQLRTDVQWTDGTRVTAHDFEYAWKRVLAPATASKNASLLFDLRGARAFHQGLVPDGQTVGVRALDDHTLEVQLEGPTGYFLHLLAYPGLYPVPRHVVEAHGAAWTDVEHIVTNGPFSLRSFERGTSAVLARNRQYHGQFTGNVEEVELTIIPSGPCPSAVAAYEADLLDTCFLEAAPLDEMERVRQAHAAEYVSLPQSGTFFLSFDGSRAPFDDLRVRQAFAHALDRALLLPPKPAGCYFPATGGFLPPGMPGHTAGIALEHNPLRAQELLAEAGYPEGRGFPEVDLLVWPRVEPVAVGAQAQWRDTLGVHVRVDVMEWPEFLERICEERPRIYPMGWAADYPDPDSCLRVGVGLHRLVEKSDYDGLVERARRLTDQAERLRLYRQADRILMEEAAIVPITYERDPLLVKPWVRRFLDWRHTIIDAH
;
A
#
# COMPACT_ATOMS: atom_id res chain seq x y z
N MET A 1 9.45 -12.40 7.17
CA MET A 1 10.34 -13.43 6.57
C MET A 1 10.97 -12.86 5.30
N GLY A 2 12.23 -12.43 5.35
CA GLY A 2 12.94 -11.79 4.23
C GLY A 2 13.37 -12.78 3.15
N PHE A 3 12.43 -13.19 2.30
CA PHE A 3 12.74 -13.99 1.10
C PHE A 3 13.28 -13.08 -0.01
N GLU A 4 14.29 -13.54 -0.76
CA GLU A 4 14.73 -12.90 -2.01
C GLU A 4 13.65 -13.10 -3.08
N LEU A 5 12.75 -12.12 -3.25
CA LEU A 5 11.69 -12.18 -4.26
C LEU A 5 12.14 -11.59 -5.61
N GLY A 6 13.24 -10.81 -5.61
CA GLY A 6 13.71 -9.99 -6.74
C GLY A 6 14.26 -10.71 -7.97
N GLY A 7 14.35 -12.05 -7.94
CA GLY A 7 14.77 -12.87 -9.08
C GLY A 7 13.69 -13.77 -9.66
N ILE A 8 12.49 -13.79 -9.06
CA ILE A 8 11.43 -14.74 -9.43
C ILE A 8 10.45 -14.02 -10.36
N PRO A 9 10.38 -14.37 -11.66
CA PRO A 9 9.57 -13.66 -12.66
C PRO A 9 8.08 -13.52 -12.29
N HIS A 10 7.56 -14.44 -11.49
CA HIS A 10 6.16 -14.49 -11.04
C HIS A 10 5.85 -13.63 -9.80
N LEU A 11 6.86 -13.07 -9.14
CA LEU A 11 6.75 -12.21 -7.95
C LEU A 11 7.12 -10.75 -8.23
N ALA A 12 7.75 -10.46 -9.37
CA ALA A 12 8.08 -9.11 -9.81
C ALA A 12 6.85 -8.19 -9.96
N THR A 13 5.65 -8.75 -10.18
CA THR A 13 4.38 -7.99 -10.27
C THR A 13 3.77 -7.67 -8.90
N VAL A 14 4.41 -8.11 -7.81
CA VAL A 14 3.88 -8.13 -6.44
C VAL A 14 4.81 -7.46 -5.45
N ALA A 15 6.04 -7.15 -5.86
CA ALA A 15 7.13 -6.65 -5.00
C ALA A 15 6.74 -5.40 -4.20
N ASP A 16 5.83 -4.59 -4.74
CA ASP A 16 5.38 -3.33 -4.11
C ASP A 16 4.15 -3.51 -3.20
N ASP A 17 3.49 -4.67 -3.20
CA ASP A 17 2.30 -4.97 -2.39
C ASP A 17 2.64 -5.97 -1.28
N GLY A 18 3.07 -5.44 -0.14
CA GLY A 18 3.50 -6.23 1.03
C GLY A 18 2.43 -7.20 1.55
N ARG A 19 1.14 -6.90 1.35
CA ARG A 19 0.05 -7.78 1.77
C ARG A 19 -0.14 -8.92 0.78
N LEU A 20 -0.07 -8.62 -0.51
CA LEU A 20 -0.15 -9.62 -1.55
C LEU A 20 1.04 -10.59 -1.51
N ILE A 21 2.24 -10.08 -1.24
CA ILE A 21 3.41 -10.89 -0.91
C ILE A 21 3.06 -11.82 0.24
N ARG A 22 2.49 -11.30 1.35
CA ARG A 22 2.13 -12.11 2.53
C ARG A 22 1.12 -13.19 2.20
N GLU A 23 0.05 -12.89 1.46
CA GLU A 23 -1.03 -13.83 1.15
C GLU A 23 -0.61 -14.90 0.14
N ARG A 24 0.14 -14.53 -0.90
CA ARG A 24 0.75 -15.51 -1.83
C ARG A 24 1.82 -16.33 -1.13
N ALA A 25 2.65 -15.71 -0.30
CA ALA A 25 3.63 -16.43 0.50
C ALA A 25 2.92 -17.44 1.41
N LEU A 26 1.81 -17.07 2.05
CA LEU A 26 1.02 -17.99 2.86
C LEU A 26 0.40 -19.11 2.01
N ALA A 27 -0.23 -18.79 0.87
CA ALA A 27 -0.81 -19.82 0.00
C ALA A 27 0.26 -20.80 -0.51
N HIS A 28 1.41 -20.29 -0.96
CA HIS A 28 2.54 -21.10 -1.35
C HIS A 28 3.17 -21.86 -0.18
N LEU A 29 3.19 -21.30 1.03
CA LEU A 29 3.64 -22.01 2.24
C LEU A 29 2.69 -23.16 2.56
N VAL A 30 1.39 -22.93 2.49
CA VAL A 30 0.36 -23.97 2.66
C VAL A 30 0.56 -25.07 1.61
N ASP A 31 0.64 -24.72 0.33
CA ASP A 31 0.82 -25.69 -0.75
C ASP A 31 2.16 -26.43 -0.64
N TYR A 32 3.23 -25.73 -0.30
CA TYR A 32 4.55 -26.30 -0.07
C TYR A 32 4.51 -27.32 1.05
N PHE A 33 4.01 -26.94 2.23
CA PHE A 33 3.95 -27.84 3.38
C PHE A 33 2.95 -28.96 3.18
N LYS A 34 1.84 -28.73 2.47
CA LYS A 34 0.91 -29.78 2.07
C LYS A 34 1.57 -30.80 1.14
N ALA A 35 2.28 -30.33 0.11
CA ALA A 35 3.01 -31.19 -0.81
C ALA A 35 4.13 -31.98 -0.09
N LEU A 36 4.85 -31.33 0.83
CA LEU A 36 5.87 -31.96 1.67
C LEU A 36 5.25 -33.03 2.58
N ALA A 37 4.17 -32.68 3.28
CA ALA A 37 3.45 -33.54 4.21
C ALA A 37 2.81 -34.75 3.54
N THR A 38 2.46 -34.65 2.25
CA THR A 38 1.97 -35.78 1.46
C THR A 38 3.06 -36.83 1.22
N GLN A 39 4.33 -36.43 1.22
CA GLN A 39 5.47 -37.33 0.98
C GLN A 39 6.06 -37.86 2.29
N LEU A 40 6.19 -37.01 3.31
CA LEU A 40 6.91 -37.28 4.55
C LEU A 40 6.25 -36.53 5.71
N PRO A 41 6.25 -37.04 6.96
CA PRO A 41 5.85 -36.26 8.12
C PRO A 41 6.71 -34.99 8.29
N VAL A 42 6.08 -33.85 8.57
CA VAL A 42 6.75 -32.54 8.68
C VAL A 42 6.78 -32.09 10.14
N LEU A 43 7.94 -31.62 10.61
CA LEU A 43 8.10 -30.97 11.91
C LEU A 43 8.64 -29.55 11.69
N ILE A 44 7.86 -28.54 12.10
CA ILE A 44 8.26 -27.13 12.12
C ILE A 44 8.66 -26.76 13.54
N LEU A 45 9.87 -26.25 13.72
CA LEU A 45 10.40 -25.79 15.01
C LEU A 45 10.51 -24.27 15.00
N LEU A 46 9.83 -23.61 15.93
CA LEU A 46 9.83 -22.15 16.07
C LEU A 46 10.29 -21.78 17.48
N GLU A 47 11.23 -20.86 17.58
CA GLU A 47 11.73 -20.40 18.87
C GLU A 47 11.36 -18.94 19.12
N ASP A 48 11.16 -18.59 20.40
CA ASP A 48 10.97 -17.22 20.86
C ASP A 48 9.74 -16.49 20.26
N LEU A 49 8.62 -17.19 20.08
CA LEU A 49 7.39 -16.68 19.42
C LEU A 49 6.80 -15.39 20.02
N HIS A 50 7.20 -15.03 21.24
CA HIS A 50 6.79 -13.80 21.93
C HIS A 50 7.37 -12.53 21.30
N TRP A 51 8.46 -12.64 20.53
CA TRP A 51 9.07 -11.53 19.80
C TRP A 51 8.45 -11.30 18.42
N ASP A 52 7.70 -12.27 17.89
CA ASP A 52 7.06 -12.10 16.59
C ASP A 52 6.01 -10.99 16.65
N ASP A 53 5.81 -10.32 15.52
CA ASP A 53 4.71 -9.39 15.35
C ASP A 53 3.38 -10.14 15.22
N ASP A 54 2.29 -9.41 15.45
CA ASP A 54 0.95 -9.96 15.43
C ASP A 54 0.57 -10.56 14.07
N SER A 55 1.07 -9.98 12.97
CA SER A 55 0.78 -10.47 11.61
C SER A 55 1.47 -11.80 11.30
N SER A 56 2.69 -12.00 11.80
CA SER A 56 3.45 -13.26 11.69
C SER A 56 2.80 -14.38 12.51
N LEU A 57 2.31 -14.05 13.70
CA LEU A 57 1.53 -14.97 14.52
C LEU A 57 0.23 -15.40 13.80
N ASP A 58 -0.48 -14.47 13.17
CA ASP A 58 -1.69 -14.82 12.42
C ASP A 58 -1.40 -15.80 11.27
N VAL A 59 -0.30 -15.62 10.53
CA VAL A 59 0.15 -16.55 9.47
C VAL A 59 0.36 -17.96 10.00
N LEU A 60 0.94 -18.11 11.19
CA LEU A 60 1.17 -19.43 11.80
C LEU A 60 -0.13 -20.15 12.16
N ASN A 61 -1.10 -19.41 12.69
CA ASN A 61 -2.43 -19.96 12.96
C ASN A 61 -3.15 -20.34 11.66
N GLU A 62 -3.10 -19.49 10.64
CA GLU A 62 -3.69 -19.78 9.33
C GLU A 62 -3.07 -21.02 8.68
N LEU A 63 -1.74 -21.19 8.76
CA LEU A 63 -1.04 -22.36 8.26
C LEU A 63 -1.46 -23.64 9.00
N ALA A 64 -1.53 -23.59 10.34
CA ALA A 64 -1.95 -24.73 11.16
C ALA A 64 -3.42 -25.13 10.88
N LEU A 65 -4.30 -24.15 10.72
CA LEU A 65 -5.70 -24.34 10.35
C LEU A 65 -5.82 -24.99 8.96
N ALA A 66 -5.10 -24.49 7.97
CA ALA A 66 -5.17 -24.98 6.60
C ALA A 66 -4.63 -26.42 6.43
N LEU A 67 -3.74 -26.87 7.34
CA LEU A 67 -3.05 -28.14 7.26
C LEU A 67 -3.41 -29.13 8.38
N THR A 68 -4.55 -28.92 9.05
CA THR A 68 -5.00 -29.76 10.19
C THR A 68 -5.09 -31.26 9.84
N ASP A 69 -5.39 -31.61 8.59
CA ASP A 69 -5.53 -33.00 8.13
C ASP A 69 -4.22 -33.63 7.58
N GLN A 70 -3.09 -32.91 7.66
CA GLN A 70 -1.81 -33.37 7.15
C GLN A 70 -0.90 -33.89 8.27
N PRO A 71 0.08 -34.78 7.99
CA PRO A 71 1.05 -35.24 8.99
C PRO A 71 2.11 -34.16 9.29
N LEU A 72 1.66 -33.04 9.85
CA LEU A 72 2.47 -31.87 10.19
C LEU A 72 2.35 -31.55 11.68
N MET A 73 3.48 -31.27 12.34
CA MET A 73 3.55 -30.83 13.73
C MET A 73 4.33 -29.51 13.80
N ILE A 74 3.78 -28.52 14.50
CA ILE A 74 4.46 -27.27 14.81
C ILE A 74 4.79 -27.27 16.30
N VAL A 75 6.07 -27.18 16.63
CA VAL A 75 6.53 -27.02 18.01
C VAL A 75 7.12 -25.63 18.15
N SER A 76 6.48 -24.81 18.98
CA SER A 76 6.90 -23.44 19.24
C SER A 76 7.30 -23.24 20.71
N THR A 77 8.31 -22.41 20.95
CA THR A 77 8.66 -21.93 22.29
C THR A 77 8.24 -20.47 22.45
N ALA A 78 7.63 -20.12 23.58
CA ALA A 78 7.18 -18.78 23.89
C ALA A 78 7.29 -18.50 25.39
N ARG A 79 7.42 -17.23 25.75
CA ARG A 79 7.37 -16.77 27.14
C ARG A 79 5.95 -16.30 27.51
N PRO A 80 5.60 -16.17 28.81
CA PRO A 80 4.27 -15.77 29.26
C PRO A 80 3.74 -14.47 28.64
N GLU A 81 4.62 -13.53 28.29
CA GLU A 81 4.34 -12.25 27.66
C GLU A 81 3.53 -12.39 26.36
N LEU A 82 3.70 -13.50 25.62
CA LEU A 82 2.86 -13.80 24.45
C LEU A 82 1.38 -13.89 24.84
N TYR A 83 1.06 -14.53 25.97
CA TYR A 83 -0.31 -14.71 26.45
C TYR A 83 -0.83 -13.47 27.19
N GLU A 84 0.04 -12.57 27.64
CA GLU A 84 -0.37 -11.24 28.09
C GLU A 84 -0.80 -10.38 26.90
N ARG A 85 -0.06 -10.45 25.79
CA ARG A 85 -0.37 -9.74 24.53
C ARG A 85 -1.54 -10.37 23.78
N ARG A 86 -1.62 -11.71 23.74
CA ARG A 86 -2.66 -12.50 23.08
C ARG A 86 -3.25 -13.55 24.04
N PRO A 87 -4.18 -13.15 24.92
CA PRO A 87 -4.76 -14.03 25.94
C PRO A 87 -5.38 -15.32 25.41
N TYR A 88 -5.93 -15.26 24.20
CA TYR A 88 -6.66 -16.37 23.56
C TYR A 88 -5.82 -17.15 22.53
N TRP A 89 -4.49 -17.00 22.56
CA TRP A 89 -3.60 -17.66 21.60
C TRP A 89 -3.75 -19.19 21.64
N GLY A 90 -4.23 -19.75 20.53
CA GLY A 90 -4.48 -21.18 20.38
C GLY A 90 -5.64 -21.72 21.23
N GLU A 91 -6.45 -20.85 21.83
CA GLU A 91 -7.65 -21.26 22.57
C GLU A 91 -8.75 -21.74 21.62
N GLY A 92 -9.44 -22.82 22.01
CA GLY A 92 -10.55 -23.39 21.24
C GLY A 92 -10.15 -24.16 19.98
N GLN A 93 -8.85 -24.24 19.65
CA GLN A 93 -8.35 -24.95 18.48
C GLN A 93 -8.04 -26.42 18.82
N PRO A 94 -8.63 -27.41 18.13
CA PRO A 94 -8.46 -28.83 18.45
C PRO A 94 -7.04 -29.35 18.18
N PHE A 95 -6.26 -28.64 17.37
CA PHE A 95 -4.88 -29.00 16.99
C PHE A 95 -3.81 -28.28 17.84
N HIS A 96 -4.20 -27.48 18.83
CA HIS A 96 -3.26 -26.72 19.66
C HIS A 96 -3.10 -27.33 21.06
N THR A 97 -1.86 -27.41 21.56
CA THR A 97 -1.56 -27.88 22.92
C THR A 97 -0.41 -27.10 23.52
N THR A 98 -0.62 -26.50 24.70
CA THR A 98 0.41 -25.76 25.43
C THR A 98 1.05 -26.62 26.51
N MET A 99 2.37 -26.76 26.48
CA MET A 99 3.14 -27.41 27.54
C MET A 99 3.92 -26.37 28.33
N SER A 100 3.55 -26.19 29.61
CA SER A 100 4.30 -25.30 30.52
C SER A 100 5.58 -25.97 31.00
N LEU A 101 6.73 -25.44 30.58
CA LEU A 101 8.04 -25.89 31.02
C LEU A 101 8.37 -25.30 32.39
N ARG A 102 8.84 -26.15 33.31
CA ARG A 102 9.32 -25.74 34.64
C ARG A 102 10.85 -25.81 34.70
N PRO A 103 11.50 -25.05 35.60
CA PRO A 103 12.94 -25.18 35.84
C PRO A 103 13.32 -26.64 36.13
N LEU A 104 14.48 -27.07 35.66
CA LEU A 104 15.00 -28.40 35.90
C LEU A 104 15.18 -28.64 37.41
N SER A 105 14.76 -29.81 37.87
CA SER A 105 15.10 -30.25 39.22
C SER A 105 16.63 -30.38 39.36
N LYS A 106 17.17 -30.21 40.58
CA LYS A 106 18.60 -30.40 40.86
C LYS A 106 19.16 -31.71 40.31
N ARG A 107 18.38 -32.79 40.34
CA ARG A 107 18.75 -34.10 39.75
C ARG A 107 18.89 -34.02 38.24
N ASN A 108 17.93 -33.39 37.55
CA ASN A 108 17.96 -33.24 36.09
C ASN A 108 19.04 -32.25 35.65
N THR A 109 19.31 -31.19 36.42
CA THR A 109 20.43 -30.27 36.18
C THR A 109 21.78 -31.00 36.28
N ARG A 110 21.97 -31.86 37.29
CA ARG A 110 23.17 -32.71 37.39
C ARG A 110 23.33 -33.64 36.18
N ARG A 111 22.23 -34.25 35.74
CA ARG A 111 22.24 -35.11 34.54
C ARG A 111 22.59 -34.30 33.28
N LEU A 112 22.01 -33.12 33.09
CA LEU A 112 22.37 -32.23 31.97
C LEU A 112 23.86 -31.88 31.98
N LEU A 113 24.41 -31.59 33.16
CA LEU A 113 25.83 -31.30 33.33
C LEU A 113 26.71 -32.49 32.88
N ASP A 114 26.33 -33.71 33.25
CA ASP A 114 27.05 -34.93 32.87
C ASP A 114 27.04 -35.13 31.35
N GLU A 115 25.91 -34.85 30.69
CA GLU A 115 25.79 -34.94 29.23
C GLU A 115 26.66 -33.88 28.51
N ILE A 116 26.70 -32.64 29.04
CA ILE A 116 27.53 -31.58 28.47
C ILE A 116 29.04 -31.89 28.65
N LEU A 117 29.41 -32.52 29.77
CA LEU A 117 30.79 -32.81 30.13
C LEU A 117 31.17 -34.29 29.89
N THR A 118 30.55 -34.94 28.91
CA THR A 118 30.77 -36.37 28.59
C THR A 118 32.23 -36.74 28.31
N LEU A 119 33.02 -35.80 27.77
CA LEU A 119 34.46 -35.98 27.51
C LEU A 119 35.34 -35.77 28.76
N MET A 120 34.74 -35.45 29.92
CA MET A 120 35.43 -35.38 31.21
C MET A 120 35.31 -36.73 31.92
N GLU A 121 36.45 -37.38 32.15
CA GLU A 121 36.51 -38.74 32.72
C GLU A 121 35.78 -38.87 34.07
N THR A 122 35.86 -37.83 34.91
CA THR A 122 35.01 -37.69 36.11
C THR A 122 34.69 -36.22 36.36
N VAL A 123 33.39 -35.89 36.45
CA VAL A 123 32.93 -34.54 36.79
C VAL A 123 32.89 -34.37 38.32
N PRO A 124 33.74 -33.52 38.93
CA PRO A 124 33.84 -33.37 40.38
C PRO A 124 32.57 -32.80 41.02
N ASP A 125 32.24 -33.26 42.23
CA ASP A 125 31.03 -32.82 42.96
C ASP A 125 31.03 -31.30 43.25
N SER A 126 32.20 -30.71 43.48
CA SER A 126 32.35 -29.26 43.67
C SER A 126 31.89 -28.46 42.45
N LEU A 127 32.17 -28.94 41.23
CA LEU A 127 31.70 -28.31 40.00
C LEU A 127 30.18 -28.53 39.83
N ARG A 128 29.69 -29.74 40.12
CA ARG A 128 28.25 -30.05 40.07
C ARG A 128 27.46 -29.12 40.99
N ASP A 129 27.89 -28.98 42.23
CA ASP A 129 27.18 -28.17 43.22
C ASP A 129 27.27 -26.68 42.90
N LEU A 130 28.41 -26.19 42.41
CA LEU A 130 28.57 -24.81 41.92
C LEU A 130 27.54 -24.49 40.81
N VAL A 131 27.46 -25.34 39.79
CA VAL A 131 26.57 -25.10 38.65
C VAL A 131 25.11 -25.27 39.03
N VAL A 132 24.77 -26.33 39.77
CA VAL A 132 23.38 -26.64 40.18
C VAL A 132 22.83 -25.59 41.14
N HIS A 133 23.67 -25.01 42.01
CA HIS A 133 23.25 -23.97 42.93
C HIS A 133 22.99 -22.64 42.21
N ASN A 134 23.88 -22.24 41.29
CA ASN A 134 23.76 -20.94 40.61
C ASN A 134 22.73 -20.94 39.47
N ALA A 135 22.60 -22.04 38.73
CA ALA A 135 21.74 -22.07 37.55
C ALA A 135 20.24 -22.14 37.88
N GLU A 136 19.87 -22.46 39.14
CA GLU A 136 18.48 -22.59 39.62
C GLU A 136 17.55 -23.41 38.70
N GLY A 137 18.12 -24.40 38.00
CA GLY A 137 17.36 -25.25 37.07
C GLY A 137 17.18 -24.67 35.66
N ASN A 138 17.74 -23.50 35.34
CA ASN A 138 17.74 -22.93 33.98
C ASN A 138 18.82 -23.61 33.11
N PRO A 139 18.44 -24.39 32.07
CA PRO A 139 19.39 -25.09 31.21
C PRO A 139 20.36 -24.15 30.46
N PHE A 140 19.86 -23.00 30.00
CA PHE A 140 20.68 -22.03 29.28
C PHE A 140 21.74 -21.43 30.22
N PHE A 141 21.38 -21.15 31.48
CA PHE A 141 22.36 -20.69 32.47
C PHE A 141 23.42 -21.77 32.75
N VAL A 142 23.05 -23.05 32.82
CA VAL A 142 24.02 -24.15 32.95
C VAL A 142 25.04 -24.13 31.81
N GLU A 143 24.56 -24.07 30.56
CA GLU A 143 25.40 -24.08 29.36
C GLU A 143 26.37 -22.88 29.32
N GLU A 144 25.85 -21.68 29.59
CA GLU A 144 26.63 -20.44 29.57
C GLU A 144 27.66 -20.38 30.70
N LEU A 145 27.34 -20.92 31.87
CA LEU A 145 28.26 -21.03 32.99
C LEU A 145 29.39 -22.01 32.66
N ILE A 146 29.10 -23.15 32.02
CA ILE A 146 30.14 -24.09 31.56
C ILE A 146 31.04 -23.43 30.51
N LYS A 147 30.47 -22.70 29.54
CA LYS A 147 31.26 -21.97 28.54
C LYS A 147 32.15 -20.91 29.18
N MET A 148 31.63 -20.16 30.14
CA MET A 148 32.42 -19.21 30.93
C MET A 148 33.60 -19.94 31.62
N LEU A 149 33.39 -21.11 32.22
CA LEU A 149 34.48 -21.88 32.85
C LEU A 149 35.51 -22.42 31.84
N ILE A 150 35.08 -22.77 30.63
CA ILE A 150 35.98 -23.14 29.53
C ILE A 150 36.81 -21.91 29.11
N GLU A 151 36.18 -20.76 28.94
CA GLU A 151 36.82 -19.50 28.54
C GLU A 151 37.82 -19.00 29.60
N ASP A 152 37.59 -19.28 30.89
CA ASP A 152 38.57 -19.02 31.97
C ASP A 152 39.80 -19.93 31.94
N GLY A 153 39.79 -20.95 31.10
CA GLY A 153 40.75 -22.05 31.11
C GLY A 153 40.66 -22.90 32.37
N LEU A 154 39.56 -22.83 33.14
CA LEU A 154 39.30 -23.78 34.22
C LEU A 154 38.96 -25.15 33.66
N ILE A 155 38.19 -25.19 32.57
CA ILE A 155 37.94 -26.41 31.80
C ILE A 155 38.77 -26.34 30.52
N VAL A 156 39.81 -27.17 30.43
CA VAL A 156 40.67 -27.26 29.23
C VAL A 156 40.17 -28.41 28.36
N LYS A 157 39.79 -28.09 27.12
CA LYS A 157 39.38 -29.09 26.11
C LYS A 157 40.60 -29.66 25.41
N SER A 158 40.70 -30.99 25.31
CA SER A 158 41.58 -31.69 24.36
C SER A 158 40.75 -32.63 23.49
N GLU A 159 41.32 -33.11 22.37
CA GLU A 159 40.60 -33.94 21.39
C GLU A 159 39.95 -35.19 22.01
N ASP A 160 40.62 -35.80 23.00
CA ASP A 160 40.15 -37.04 23.62
C ASP A 160 39.64 -36.88 25.07
N GLN A 161 39.97 -35.78 25.76
CA GLN A 161 39.65 -35.63 27.19
C GLN A 161 39.55 -34.16 27.66
N TRP A 162 38.53 -33.84 28.45
CA TRP A 162 38.43 -32.52 29.11
C TRP A 162 38.97 -32.60 30.53
N ARG A 163 39.73 -31.57 30.94
CA ARG A 163 40.36 -31.51 32.28
C ARG A 163 39.92 -30.26 33.03
N LEU A 164 39.65 -30.40 34.33
CA LEU A 164 39.29 -29.31 35.23
C LEU A 164 40.47 -28.94 36.15
N ASP A 165 40.83 -27.66 36.22
CA ASP A 165 41.76 -27.15 37.22
C ASP A 165 41.03 -26.91 38.57
N LEU A 166 41.06 -27.94 39.42
CA LEU A 166 40.44 -27.91 40.75
C LEU A 166 41.00 -26.82 41.67
N SER A 167 42.26 -26.41 41.48
CA SER A 167 42.90 -25.41 42.34
C SER A 167 42.33 -24.00 42.12
N ARG A 168 41.95 -23.71 40.86
CA ARG A 168 41.35 -22.44 40.45
C ARG A 168 39.84 -22.39 40.64
N LEU A 169 39.15 -23.55 40.65
CA LEU A 169 37.70 -23.62 40.86
C LEU A 169 37.24 -22.97 42.17
N ALA A 170 38.00 -23.15 43.25
CA ALA A 170 37.67 -22.57 44.56
C ALA A 170 37.80 -21.04 44.62
N GLN A 171 38.50 -20.41 43.66
CA GLN A 171 38.73 -18.97 43.60
C GLN A 171 37.84 -18.28 42.57
N VAL A 172 37.12 -19.04 41.73
CA VAL A 172 36.30 -18.50 40.65
C VAL A 172 35.07 -17.80 41.24
N ARG A 173 34.84 -16.56 40.80
CA ARG A 173 33.61 -15.82 41.13
C ARG A 173 32.60 -16.05 40.03
N VAL A 174 31.60 -16.87 40.29
CA VAL A 174 30.48 -17.09 39.38
C VAL A 174 29.43 -16.01 39.61
N PRO A 175 29.03 -15.25 38.58
CA PRO A 175 27.90 -14.33 38.66
C PRO A 175 26.61 -15.06 39.04
N SER A 176 25.79 -14.44 39.90
CA SER A 176 24.53 -15.02 40.38
C SER A 176 23.36 -14.90 39.39
N THR A 177 23.57 -14.23 38.26
CA THR A 177 22.53 -14.00 37.24
C THR A 177 23.03 -14.44 35.87
N LEU A 178 22.09 -14.88 35.03
CA LEU A 178 22.37 -15.22 33.64
C LEU A 178 22.98 -14.04 32.87
N THR A 179 22.42 -12.83 33.01
CA THR A 179 22.97 -11.61 32.40
C THR A 179 24.40 -11.34 32.87
N GLY A 180 24.69 -11.58 34.15
CA GLY A 180 26.05 -11.45 34.69
C GLY A 180 27.03 -12.46 34.09
N VAL A 181 26.59 -13.69 33.81
CA VAL A 181 27.42 -14.67 33.09
C VAL A 181 27.64 -14.26 31.64
N LEU A 182 26.62 -13.80 30.93
CA LEU A 182 26.77 -13.29 29.56
C LEU A 182 27.74 -12.10 29.52
N GLN A 183 27.64 -11.17 30.47
CA GLN A 183 28.59 -10.05 30.62
C GLN A 183 30.02 -10.56 30.90
N ALA A 184 30.20 -11.53 31.80
CA ALA A 184 31.51 -12.10 32.09
C ALA A 184 32.14 -12.78 30.86
N ARG A 185 31.35 -13.44 30.01
CA ARG A 185 31.81 -13.98 28.73
C ARG A 185 32.23 -12.86 27.77
N LEU A 186 31.43 -11.81 27.64
CA LEU A 186 31.74 -10.65 26.79
C LEU A 186 33.01 -9.91 27.24
N ASP A 187 33.23 -9.76 28.55
CA ASP A 187 34.40 -9.09 29.11
C ASP A 187 35.73 -9.81 28.85
N ARG A 188 35.67 -11.10 28.50
CA ARG A 188 36.85 -11.94 28.20
C ARG A 188 37.18 -12.04 26.73
N LEU A 189 36.31 -11.49 25.88
CA LEU A 189 36.62 -11.40 24.47
C LEU A 189 37.86 -10.51 24.27
N PRO A 190 38.75 -10.87 23.33
CA PRO A 190 39.73 -9.93 22.80
C PRO A 190 39.05 -8.61 22.40
N ILE A 191 39.79 -7.51 22.52
CA ILE A 191 39.23 -6.16 22.32
C ILE A 191 38.56 -6.04 20.94
N GLU A 192 39.16 -6.61 19.89
CA GLU A 192 38.62 -6.66 18.53
C GLU A 192 37.28 -7.40 18.46
N GLU A 193 37.24 -8.65 18.96
CA GLU A 193 36.02 -9.48 19.02
C GLU A 193 34.89 -8.78 19.80
N ARG A 194 35.24 -8.19 20.96
CA ARG A 194 34.28 -7.47 21.81
C ARG A 194 33.71 -6.24 21.10
N THR A 195 34.56 -5.50 20.40
CA THR A 195 34.15 -4.29 19.67
C THR A 195 33.22 -4.65 18.52
N ILE A 196 33.56 -5.68 17.73
CA ILE A 196 32.73 -6.13 16.60
C ILE A 196 31.37 -6.65 17.08
N VAL A 197 31.31 -7.47 18.13
CA VAL A 197 30.03 -7.97 18.63
C VAL A 197 29.18 -6.85 19.23
N GLN A 198 29.81 -5.84 19.85
CA GLN A 198 29.14 -4.63 20.31
C GLN A 198 28.55 -3.81 19.16
N GLN A 199 29.30 -3.58 18.09
CA GLN A 199 28.81 -2.91 16.87
C GLN A 199 27.63 -3.68 16.26
N ALA A 200 27.77 -5.00 16.09
CA ALA A 200 26.71 -5.87 15.59
C ALA A 200 25.43 -5.81 16.46
N SER A 201 25.57 -5.71 17.79
CA SER A 201 24.42 -5.63 18.69
C SER A 201 23.58 -4.36 18.51
N VAL A 202 24.21 -3.28 18.02
CA VAL A 202 23.52 -2.02 17.68
C VAL A 202 22.78 -2.15 16.35
N VAL A 203 23.36 -2.83 15.35
CA VAL A 203 22.66 -3.12 14.08
C VAL A 203 21.37 -3.89 14.34
N GLY A 204 21.41 -4.95 15.15
CA GLY A 204 20.21 -5.70 15.51
C GLY A 204 20.50 -7.14 15.93
N ARG A 205 19.43 -7.90 16.24
CA ARG A 205 19.54 -9.37 16.45
C ARG A 205 20.00 -10.07 15.17
N LEU A 206 19.50 -9.59 14.03
CA LEU A 206 19.97 -9.92 12.70
C LEU A 206 20.78 -8.73 12.19
N PHE A 207 21.94 -9.00 11.60
CA PHE A 207 22.85 -7.95 11.14
C PHE A 207 23.66 -8.41 9.93
N TRP A 208 24.22 -7.44 9.20
CA TRP A 208 25.04 -7.66 8.02
C TRP A 208 26.48 -7.25 8.30
N ASP A 209 27.44 -8.02 7.78
CA ASP A 209 28.87 -7.71 7.92
C ASP A 209 29.23 -6.33 7.37
N ARG A 210 28.63 -5.92 6.26
CA ARG A 210 28.83 -4.58 5.67
C ARG A 210 28.34 -3.43 6.56
N ALA A 211 27.21 -3.61 7.24
CA ALA A 211 26.74 -2.62 8.21
C ALA A 211 27.73 -2.49 9.39
N VAL A 212 28.26 -3.62 9.87
CA VAL A 212 29.28 -3.63 10.93
C VAL A 212 30.58 -3.01 10.44
N MET A 213 30.99 -3.27 9.19
CA MET A 213 32.15 -2.65 8.56
C MET A 213 32.01 -1.13 8.51
N HIS A 214 30.85 -0.63 8.06
CA HIS A 214 30.58 0.80 7.98
C HIS A 214 30.70 1.49 9.36
N ILE A 215 30.20 0.85 10.43
CA ILE A 215 30.43 1.32 11.80
C ILE A 215 31.92 1.26 12.18
N ASN A 216 32.62 0.18 11.81
CA ASN A 216 34.02 -0.01 12.14
C ASN A 216 34.94 1.02 11.47
N GLU A 217 34.61 1.50 10.27
CA GLU A 217 35.37 2.55 9.58
C GLU A 217 35.45 3.86 10.36
N SER A 218 34.51 4.13 11.27
CA SER A 218 34.53 5.28 12.18
C SER A 218 35.32 5.03 13.48
N SER A 219 35.85 3.81 13.68
CA SER A 219 36.58 3.41 14.88
C SER A 219 38.05 3.83 14.81
N ALA A 220 38.69 3.99 15.97
CA ALA A 220 40.09 4.40 16.07
C ALA A 220 41.05 3.32 15.51
N GLU A 221 40.73 2.05 15.73
CA GLU A 221 41.42 0.89 15.18
C GLU A 221 40.51 0.25 14.13
N LYS A 222 40.75 0.58 12.85
CA LYS A 222 39.97 0.09 11.72
C LYS A 222 40.43 -1.31 11.34
N LEU A 223 39.48 -2.21 11.14
CA LEU A 223 39.71 -3.55 10.61
C LEU A 223 39.48 -3.52 9.10
N ASP A 224 40.33 -4.23 8.35
CA ASP A 224 40.03 -4.53 6.95
C ASP A 224 39.00 -5.67 6.82
N GLU A 225 38.54 -5.93 5.60
CA GLU A 225 37.53 -6.97 5.32
C GLU A 225 37.98 -8.36 5.74
N SER A 226 39.26 -8.70 5.55
CA SER A 226 39.80 -10.01 5.94
C SER A 226 39.82 -10.17 7.46
N GLN A 227 40.22 -9.11 8.18
CA GLN A 227 40.26 -9.07 9.64
C GLN A 227 38.86 -9.12 10.25
N LEU A 228 37.88 -8.42 9.68
CA LEU A 228 36.49 -8.49 10.11
C LEU A 228 35.94 -9.92 9.95
N GLN A 229 36.15 -10.54 8.79
CA GLN A 229 35.69 -11.91 8.54
C GLN A 229 36.35 -12.93 9.48
N SER A 230 37.65 -12.76 9.77
CA SER A 230 38.35 -13.57 10.78
C SER A 230 37.72 -13.40 12.17
N THR A 231 37.40 -12.17 12.55
CA THR A 231 36.78 -11.84 13.84
C THR A 231 35.35 -12.43 13.95
N LEU A 232 34.54 -12.30 12.90
CA LEU A 232 33.21 -12.92 12.83
C LEU A 232 33.30 -14.46 12.88
N SER A 233 34.32 -15.05 12.25
CA SER A 233 34.59 -16.49 12.33
C SER A 233 34.95 -16.93 13.76
N ALA A 234 35.76 -16.14 14.47
CA ALA A 234 36.08 -16.39 15.88
C ALA A 234 34.83 -16.30 16.78
N LEU A 235 34.01 -15.27 16.60
CA LEU A 235 32.73 -15.11 17.33
C LEU A 235 31.75 -16.25 17.05
N ARG A 236 31.74 -16.79 15.83
CA ARG A 236 31.00 -18.03 15.49
C ARG A 236 31.56 -19.25 16.21
N GLY A 237 32.88 -19.39 16.28
CA GLY A 237 33.55 -20.46 17.03
C GLY A 237 33.25 -20.43 18.53
N ARG A 238 32.95 -19.24 19.08
CA ARG A 238 32.49 -19.05 20.48
C ARG A 238 30.97 -19.14 20.66
N GLU A 239 30.25 -19.47 19.59
CA GLU A 239 28.78 -19.55 19.54
C GLU A 239 28.06 -18.28 19.98
N MET A 240 28.62 -17.10 19.71
CA MET A 240 27.94 -15.83 19.98
C MET A 240 26.97 -15.45 18.86
N ILE A 241 27.37 -15.77 17.63
CA ILE A 241 26.62 -15.49 16.41
C ILE A 241 26.65 -16.70 15.48
N PHE A 242 25.68 -16.78 14.58
CA PHE A 242 25.60 -17.77 13.51
C PHE A 242 25.41 -17.07 12.17
N ARG A 243 25.95 -17.68 11.11
CA ARG A 243 25.77 -17.19 9.74
C ARG A 243 24.48 -17.77 9.15
N ARG A 244 23.71 -16.96 8.43
CA ARG A 244 22.55 -17.39 7.65
C ARG A 244 22.94 -17.68 6.20
N GLU A 245 22.19 -18.57 5.56
CA GLU A 245 22.46 -18.97 4.17
C GLU A 245 21.99 -17.92 3.16
N THR A 246 20.93 -17.19 3.48
CA THR A 246 20.34 -16.12 2.66
C THR A 246 20.69 -14.75 3.24
N THR A 247 20.82 -13.73 2.39
CA THR A 247 21.07 -12.34 2.79
C THR A 247 20.03 -11.41 2.16
N ALA A 248 19.58 -10.41 2.90
CA ALA A 248 18.66 -9.41 2.36
C ALA A 248 19.33 -8.37 1.45
N PHE A 249 20.64 -8.13 1.61
CA PHE A 249 21.42 -7.17 0.85
C PHE A 249 22.49 -7.87 0.02
N ALA A 250 22.43 -7.69 -1.31
CA ALA A 250 23.36 -8.31 -2.24
C ALA A 250 24.82 -7.95 -1.90
N GLY A 251 25.71 -8.94 -1.90
CA GLY A 251 27.14 -8.73 -1.61
C GLY A 251 27.48 -8.57 -0.12
N SER A 252 26.51 -8.70 0.79
CA SER A 252 26.73 -8.79 2.23
C SER A 252 26.46 -10.20 2.77
N GLN A 253 27.10 -10.56 3.89
CA GLN A 253 26.77 -11.78 4.62
C GLN A 253 25.90 -11.45 5.84
N GLU A 254 24.86 -12.26 6.03
CA GLU A 254 23.91 -12.08 7.12
C GLU A 254 24.22 -13.00 8.30
N TYR A 255 24.12 -12.43 9.49
CA TYR A 255 24.40 -13.07 10.76
C TYR A 255 23.26 -12.85 11.75
N ILE A 256 23.12 -13.78 12.69
CA ILE A 256 22.15 -13.70 13.78
C ILE A 256 22.81 -14.03 15.11
N PHE A 257 22.46 -13.30 16.16
CA PHE A 257 22.88 -13.64 17.53
C PHE A 257 22.28 -14.97 17.97
N LYS A 258 23.05 -15.78 18.74
CA LYS A 258 22.60 -17.08 19.27
C LYS A 258 21.26 -16.97 20.00
N ASN A 259 21.04 -15.88 20.74
CA ASN A 259 19.73 -15.52 21.28
C ASN A 259 19.60 -14.01 21.53
N ALA A 260 18.36 -13.57 21.78
CA ALA A 260 18.04 -12.18 22.06
C ALA A 260 18.71 -11.65 23.34
N LEU A 261 18.78 -12.45 24.40
CA LEU A 261 19.40 -12.05 25.68
C LEU A 261 20.89 -11.72 25.55
N LEU A 262 21.63 -12.47 24.73
CA LEU A 262 23.03 -12.18 24.44
C LEU A 262 23.15 -10.85 23.71
N ARG A 263 22.33 -10.62 22.66
CA ARG A 263 22.29 -9.35 21.96
C ARG A 263 21.97 -8.19 22.90
N GLU A 264 20.99 -8.33 23.78
CA GLU A 264 20.62 -7.31 24.77
C GLU A 264 21.74 -7.05 25.77
N ALA A 265 22.36 -8.09 26.34
CA ALA A 265 23.49 -7.93 27.25
C ALA A 265 24.68 -7.24 26.57
N THR A 266 24.94 -7.58 25.29
CA THR A 266 25.97 -6.94 24.47
C THR A 266 25.61 -5.48 24.17
N TYR A 267 24.38 -5.20 23.75
CA TYR A 267 23.90 -3.84 23.48
C TYR A 267 23.99 -2.97 24.73
N GLU A 268 23.60 -3.52 25.89
CA GLU A 268 23.67 -2.81 27.16
C GLU A 268 25.10 -2.51 27.62
N SER A 269 26.08 -3.30 27.17
CA SER A 269 27.50 -3.05 27.44
C SER A 269 28.07 -1.86 26.65
N VAL A 270 27.40 -1.40 25.59
CA VAL A 270 27.84 -0.24 24.79
C VAL A 270 27.51 1.05 25.55
N LEU A 271 28.47 1.96 25.67
CA LEU A 271 28.25 3.26 26.31
C LEU A 271 27.14 4.05 25.60
N LYS A 272 26.21 4.66 26.34
CA LYS A 272 25.08 5.41 25.79
C LYS A 272 25.47 6.46 24.73
N ARG A 273 26.59 7.19 24.94
CA ARG A 273 27.11 8.17 23.97
C ARG A 273 27.56 7.54 22.64
N VAL A 274 28.06 6.30 22.69
CA VAL A 274 28.58 5.57 21.52
C VAL A 274 27.42 4.92 20.77
N ARG A 275 26.37 4.45 21.49
CA ARG A 275 25.17 3.89 20.88
C ARG A 275 24.55 4.84 19.85
N GLY A 276 24.40 6.12 20.19
CA GLY A 276 23.83 7.12 19.26
C GLY A 276 24.65 7.26 17.97
N VAL A 277 25.98 7.25 18.07
CA VAL A 277 26.88 7.29 16.90
C VAL A 277 26.72 6.02 16.05
N TYR A 278 26.69 4.85 16.68
CA TYR A 278 26.50 3.59 15.96
C TYR A 278 25.11 3.52 15.30
N HIS A 279 24.05 3.96 15.97
CA HIS A 279 22.72 4.06 15.36
C HIS A 279 22.69 5.01 14.17
N SER A 280 23.39 6.15 14.25
CA SER A 280 23.51 7.07 13.11
C SER A 280 24.18 6.39 11.91
N LEU A 281 25.31 5.71 12.13
CA LEU A 281 26.05 5.02 11.07
C LEU A 281 25.26 3.86 10.45
N VAL A 282 24.44 3.15 11.25
CA VAL A 282 23.55 2.12 10.71
C VAL A 282 22.45 2.75 9.85
N ALA A 283 21.88 3.88 10.28
CA ALA A 283 20.90 4.59 9.46
C ALA A 283 21.52 5.05 8.13
N ASP A 284 22.71 5.66 8.17
CA ASP A 284 23.43 6.09 6.96
C ASP A 284 23.70 4.91 6.01
N TRP A 285 24.18 3.79 6.55
CA TRP A 285 24.40 2.57 5.76
C TRP A 285 23.10 2.03 5.12
N LEU A 286 21.99 2.00 5.87
CA LEU A 286 20.70 1.55 5.35
C LEU A 286 20.15 2.49 4.26
N LEU A 287 20.41 3.79 4.37
CA LEU A 287 20.05 4.79 3.38
C LEU A 287 20.85 4.61 2.08
N GLU A 288 22.14 4.32 2.20
CA GLU A 288 23.05 4.14 1.06
C GLU A 288 22.83 2.81 0.33
N GLU A 289 22.82 1.69 1.06
CA GLU A 289 22.67 0.33 0.48
C GLU A 289 21.22 0.00 0.12
N GLY A 290 20.26 0.71 0.71
CA GLY A 290 18.84 0.54 0.41
C GLY A 290 18.52 0.85 -1.05
N GLY A 291 19.15 1.87 -1.65
CA GLY A 291 18.83 2.31 -3.01
C GLY A 291 17.32 2.43 -3.24
N GLU A 292 16.81 1.82 -4.32
CA GLU A 292 15.36 1.75 -4.60
C GLU A 292 14.57 0.92 -3.55
N ARG A 293 15.23 0.05 -2.78
CA ARG A 293 14.64 -0.78 -1.72
C ARG A 293 14.66 -0.13 -0.34
N ALA A 294 15.15 1.11 -0.19
CA ALA A 294 15.14 1.82 1.08
C ALA A 294 13.72 1.92 1.67
N ALA A 295 12.71 2.00 0.80
CA ALA A 295 11.30 1.95 1.17
C ALA A 295 10.90 0.65 1.91
N GLU A 296 11.59 -0.47 1.69
CA GLU A 296 11.35 -1.75 2.40
C GLU A 296 11.70 -1.65 3.89
N TYR A 297 12.72 -0.84 4.22
CA TYR A 297 13.32 -0.74 5.55
C TYR A 297 12.96 0.55 6.28
N THR A 298 11.97 1.32 5.80
CA THR A 298 11.62 2.64 6.34
C THR A 298 11.40 2.64 7.86
N ALA A 299 10.70 1.64 8.40
CA ALA A 299 10.48 1.53 9.85
C ALA A 299 11.79 1.26 10.63
N LEU A 300 12.65 0.40 10.09
CA LEU A 300 13.96 0.10 10.70
C LEU A 300 14.87 1.34 10.67
N ILE A 301 14.91 2.05 9.54
CA ILE A 301 15.66 3.31 9.40
C ILE A 301 15.15 4.33 10.43
N ALA A 302 13.83 4.47 10.56
CA ALA A 302 13.20 5.35 11.54
C ALA A 302 13.65 5.04 12.98
N ASP A 303 13.68 3.76 13.37
CA ASP A 303 14.14 3.31 14.69
C ASP A 303 15.60 3.70 14.95
N HIS A 304 16.48 3.52 13.97
CA HIS A 304 17.88 3.90 14.09
C HIS A 304 18.06 5.43 14.16
N LEU A 305 17.36 6.20 13.34
CA LEU A 305 17.42 7.66 13.37
C LEU A 305 16.92 8.23 14.71
N GLU A 306 15.83 7.69 15.26
CA GLU A 306 15.30 8.08 16.56
C GLU A 306 16.32 7.79 17.68
N LEU A 307 16.89 6.57 17.72
CA LEU A 307 17.91 6.19 18.71
C LEU A 307 19.24 6.95 18.54
N ALA A 308 19.53 7.45 17.34
CA ALA A 308 20.65 8.33 17.07
C ALA A 308 20.42 9.78 17.53
N GLY A 309 19.17 10.17 17.81
CA GLY A 309 18.78 11.55 18.12
C GLY A 309 18.66 12.46 16.90
N ARG A 310 18.58 11.89 15.68
CA ARG A 310 18.36 12.63 14.42
C ARG A 310 16.87 12.88 14.22
N ARG A 311 16.33 13.81 15.04
CA ARG A 311 14.89 14.00 15.25
C ARG A 311 14.12 14.22 13.95
N ASP A 312 14.52 15.18 13.13
CA ASP A 312 13.73 15.59 11.96
C ASP A 312 13.66 14.49 10.91
N GLU A 313 14.78 13.81 10.65
CA GLU A 313 14.84 12.66 9.74
C GLU A 313 14.06 11.45 10.29
N ALA A 314 14.12 11.21 11.60
CA ALA A 314 13.31 10.17 12.23
C ALA A 314 11.81 10.43 12.02
N ILE A 315 11.36 11.70 12.14
CA ILE A 315 9.97 12.08 11.87
C ILE A 315 9.61 11.78 10.41
N ASP A 316 10.44 12.20 9.43
CA ASP A 316 10.21 11.92 8.01
C ASP A 316 10.00 10.41 7.74
N TYR A 317 10.90 9.57 8.28
CA TYR A 317 10.84 8.12 8.10
C TYR A 317 9.69 7.47 8.88
N LEU A 318 9.33 7.97 10.07
CA LEU A 318 8.14 7.49 10.80
C LEU A 318 6.86 7.80 10.04
N LEU A 319 6.72 8.99 9.45
CA LEU A 319 5.55 9.35 8.64
C LEU A 319 5.46 8.45 7.40
N ALA A 320 6.58 8.26 6.68
CA ALA A 320 6.63 7.37 5.53
C ALA A 320 6.30 5.91 5.91
N ALA A 321 6.80 5.42 7.04
CA ALA A 321 6.46 4.09 7.56
C ALA A 321 4.97 3.98 7.91
N GLY A 322 4.41 5.03 8.51
CA GLY A 322 2.98 5.11 8.83
C GLY A 322 2.10 5.11 7.58
N ASP A 323 2.45 5.89 6.58
CA ASP A 323 1.74 5.97 5.30
C ASP A 323 1.78 4.64 4.55
N ARG A 324 2.93 3.97 4.52
CA ARG A 324 3.07 2.63 3.95
C ARG A 324 2.21 1.60 4.69
N ALA A 325 2.28 1.60 6.02
CA ALA A 325 1.47 0.70 6.84
C ALA A 325 -0.03 0.93 6.63
N ARG A 326 -0.47 2.19 6.53
CA ARG A 326 -1.87 2.54 6.26
C ARG A 326 -2.31 2.07 4.87
N GLY A 327 -1.49 2.26 3.83
CA GLY A 327 -1.75 1.75 2.48
C GLY A 327 -1.91 0.23 2.45
N LEU A 328 -1.16 -0.50 3.29
CA LEU A 328 -1.26 -1.95 3.45
C LEU A 328 -2.39 -2.40 4.39
N TYR A 329 -3.19 -1.47 4.93
CA TYR A 329 -4.22 -1.71 5.94
C TYR A 329 -3.68 -2.30 7.27
N ALA A 330 -2.38 -2.14 7.51
CA ALA A 330 -1.72 -2.41 8.79
C ALA A 330 -1.97 -1.23 9.76
N HIS A 331 -3.24 -1.04 10.13
CA HIS A 331 -3.69 0.17 10.83
C HIS A 331 -3.00 0.35 12.20
N GLN A 332 -2.68 -0.73 12.92
CA GLN A 332 -2.01 -0.62 14.22
C GLN A 332 -0.56 -0.15 14.07
N GLU A 333 0.16 -0.66 13.08
CA GLU A 333 1.51 -0.23 12.72
C GLU A 333 1.51 1.24 12.31
N ALA A 334 0.54 1.65 11.49
CA ALA A 334 0.38 3.04 11.07
C ALA A 334 0.13 3.98 12.27
N VAL A 335 -0.81 3.61 13.15
CA VAL A 335 -1.10 4.36 14.39
C VAL A 335 0.15 4.52 15.24
N ARG A 336 0.90 3.43 15.47
CA ARG A 336 2.15 3.48 16.26
C ARG A 336 3.18 4.42 15.63
N ALA A 337 3.35 4.37 14.31
CA ALA A 337 4.31 5.22 13.61
C ALA A 337 3.93 6.71 13.69
N TYR A 338 2.67 7.07 13.44
CA TYR A 338 2.20 8.46 13.53
C TYR A 338 2.27 9.00 14.96
N GLN A 339 1.90 8.20 15.97
CA GLN A 339 2.01 8.61 17.38
C GLN A 339 3.46 8.86 17.80
N ARG A 340 4.41 8.03 17.35
CA ARG A 340 5.85 8.26 17.57
C ARG A 340 6.33 9.53 16.88
N ALA A 341 5.90 9.77 15.64
CA ALA A 341 6.24 10.99 14.91
C ALA A 341 5.74 12.24 15.65
N LEU A 342 4.48 12.24 16.09
CA LEU A 342 3.88 13.33 16.87
C LEU A 342 4.63 13.57 18.20
N ALA A 343 5.07 12.51 18.88
CA ALA A 343 5.82 12.62 20.13
C ALA A 343 7.21 13.27 19.95
N LEU A 344 7.78 13.20 18.73
CA LEU A 344 9.05 13.82 18.40
C LEU A 344 8.91 15.27 17.91
N MET A 345 7.74 15.69 17.43
CA MET A 345 7.51 17.04 16.89
C MET A 345 7.58 18.14 17.97
N ASP A 346 8.03 19.32 17.58
CA ASP A 346 8.02 20.52 18.44
C ASP A 346 6.65 21.22 18.35
N GLN A 347 6.07 21.56 19.50
CA GLN A 347 4.71 22.10 19.57
C GLN A 347 4.55 23.50 18.96
N GLU A 348 5.64 24.27 18.84
CA GLU A 348 5.61 25.62 18.26
C GLU A 348 6.08 25.62 16.81
N ALA A 349 7.12 24.85 16.48
CA ALA A 349 7.71 24.86 15.14
C ALA A 349 6.97 23.97 14.12
N ASP A 350 6.35 22.87 14.57
CA ASP A 350 5.79 21.83 13.69
C ASP A 350 4.25 21.84 13.59
N GLN A 351 3.58 22.95 13.93
CA GLN A 351 2.10 22.99 14.05
C GLN A 351 1.34 22.46 12.82
N GLU A 352 1.67 22.93 11.62
CA GLU A 352 1.02 22.44 10.39
C GLU A 352 1.30 20.95 10.17
N ARG A 353 2.56 20.53 10.40
CA ARG A 353 3.00 19.14 10.23
C ARG A 353 2.29 18.21 11.23
N ALA A 354 2.13 18.65 12.48
CA ALA A 354 1.40 17.95 13.52
C ALA A 354 -0.09 17.84 13.18
N ALA A 355 -0.73 18.92 12.73
CA ALA A 355 -2.13 18.90 12.32
C ALA A 355 -2.38 17.91 11.17
N ARG A 356 -1.51 17.92 10.13
CA ARG A 356 -1.56 16.94 9.03
C ARG A 356 -1.35 15.50 9.50
N THR A 357 -0.46 15.29 10.46
CA THR A 357 -0.20 13.95 11.03
C THR A 357 -1.38 13.47 11.88
N LEU A 358 -2.03 14.35 12.64
CA LEU A 358 -3.27 14.05 13.36
C LEU A 358 -4.43 13.74 12.40
N MET A 359 -4.51 14.41 11.24
CA MET A 359 -5.47 14.06 10.18
C MET A 359 -5.21 12.64 9.65
N LYS A 360 -3.95 12.29 9.35
CA LYS A 360 -3.56 10.92 8.93
C LYS A 360 -3.93 9.88 10.02
N LEU A 361 -3.67 10.19 11.29
CA LEU A 361 -4.03 9.34 12.43
C LEU A 361 -5.55 9.14 12.54
N GLY A 362 -6.32 10.23 12.46
CA GLY A 362 -7.79 10.18 12.50
C GLY A 362 -8.37 9.36 11.35
N GLN A 363 -7.87 9.54 10.13
CA GLN A 363 -8.24 8.72 8.97
C GLN A 363 -7.89 7.24 9.16
N THR A 364 -6.73 6.94 9.76
CA THR A 364 -6.34 5.55 10.03
C THR A 364 -7.33 4.86 10.96
N HIS A 365 -7.71 5.53 12.06
CA HIS A 365 -8.73 5.04 12.96
C HIS A 365 -10.11 4.95 12.29
N HIS A 366 -10.46 5.92 11.45
CA HIS A 366 -11.73 5.96 10.72
C HIS A 366 -11.87 4.75 9.78
N THR A 367 -10.85 4.49 8.96
CA THR A 367 -10.82 3.32 8.07
C THR A 367 -10.78 2.02 8.87
N ALA A 368 -10.15 1.99 10.05
CA ALA A 368 -10.19 0.85 10.96
C ALA A 368 -11.53 0.69 11.72
N PHE A 369 -12.54 1.53 11.45
CA PHE A 369 -13.84 1.58 12.13
C PHE A 369 -13.76 1.91 13.64
N ASP A 370 -12.63 2.44 14.12
CA ASP A 370 -12.49 3.00 15.46
C ASP A 370 -12.86 4.49 15.48
N PHE A 371 -14.15 4.77 15.27
CA PHE A 371 -14.65 6.13 15.12
C PHE A 371 -14.47 7.01 16.37
N ARG A 372 -14.30 6.40 17.56
CA ARG A 372 -14.03 7.17 18.79
C ARG A 372 -12.63 7.76 18.75
N SER A 373 -11.62 6.93 18.48
CA SER A 373 -10.24 7.40 18.37
C SER A 373 -10.05 8.31 17.16
N ALA A 374 -10.78 8.03 16.06
CA ALA A 374 -10.81 8.91 14.89
C ALA A 374 -11.29 10.32 15.25
N GLN A 375 -12.43 10.43 15.97
CA GLN A 375 -12.97 11.73 16.38
C GLN A 375 -11.99 12.50 17.26
N GLN A 376 -11.34 11.82 18.23
CA GLN A 376 -10.36 12.47 19.10
C GLN A 376 -9.18 13.06 18.32
N ALA A 377 -8.65 12.30 17.36
CA ALA A 377 -7.55 12.78 16.51
C ALA A 377 -8.00 13.92 15.59
N TYR A 378 -9.23 13.89 15.06
CA TYR A 378 -9.78 14.99 14.26
C TYR A 378 -9.98 16.26 15.09
N ASP A 379 -10.55 16.18 16.29
CA ASP A 379 -10.74 17.33 17.18
C ASP A 379 -9.40 18.01 17.50
N GLU A 380 -8.37 17.21 17.80
CA GLU A 380 -7.02 17.71 18.03
C GLU A 380 -6.44 18.35 16.77
N ALA A 381 -6.59 17.70 15.61
CA ALA A 381 -6.13 18.22 14.32
C ALA A 381 -6.76 19.57 14.00
N PHE A 382 -8.09 19.71 14.13
CA PHE A 382 -8.80 20.96 13.86
C PHE A 382 -8.36 22.08 14.80
N SER A 383 -8.15 21.77 16.09
CA SER A 383 -7.65 22.74 17.06
C SER A 383 -6.27 23.26 16.67
N VAL A 384 -5.34 22.38 16.28
CA VAL A 384 -3.99 22.80 15.85
C VAL A 384 -4.04 23.55 14.53
N TRP A 385 -4.84 23.09 13.57
CA TRP A 385 -4.99 23.72 12.26
C TRP A 385 -5.53 25.15 12.35
N GLN A 386 -6.50 25.40 13.25
CA GLN A 386 -7.02 26.75 13.48
C GLN A 386 -5.97 27.71 14.06
N GLN A 387 -4.98 27.19 14.79
CA GLN A 387 -3.88 27.97 15.35
C GLN A 387 -2.80 28.28 14.30
N SER A 388 -2.55 27.36 13.36
CA SER A 388 -1.49 27.49 12.34
C SER A 388 -1.84 28.39 11.15
N VAL A 389 -3.13 28.67 10.90
CA VAL A 389 -3.62 29.44 9.72
C VAL A 389 -3.21 30.94 9.72
N GLN A 390 -2.43 31.42 10.68
CA GLN A 390 -2.07 32.85 10.78
C GLN A 390 -0.81 33.29 10.02
N ALA A 391 0.00 32.38 9.46
CA ALA A 391 1.17 32.77 8.66
C ALA A 391 0.88 32.63 7.16
N GLN A 392 0.67 33.76 6.47
CA GLN A 392 0.63 33.77 5.00
C GLN A 392 2.07 33.79 4.47
N PRO A 393 2.56 32.75 3.78
CA PRO A 393 3.77 32.91 2.98
C PRO A 393 3.53 33.98 1.92
N GLU A 394 4.52 34.85 1.68
CA GLU A 394 4.44 35.83 0.59
C GLU A 394 4.17 35.09 -0.72
N SER A 395 3.07 35.44 -1.40
CA SER A 395 2.80 34.88 -2.72
C SER A 395 3.94 35.27 -3.66
N PRO A 396 4.53 34.32 -4.40
CA PRO A 396 5.54 34.66 -5.38
C PRO A 396 4.96 35.61 -6.43
N PRO A 397 5.79 36.44 -7.08
CA PRO A 397 5.31 37.32 -8.15
C PRO A 397 4.62 36.47 -9.23
N PRO A 398 3.56 37.00 -9.89
CA PRO A 398 2.83 36.29 -10.93
C PRO A 398 3.76 35.61 -11.95
N ALA A 399 3.39 34.40 -12.36
CA ALA A 399 4.12 33.68 -13.38
C ALA A 399 4.26 34.54 -14.66
N PRO A 400 5.38 34.44 -15.40
CA PRO A 400 5.65 35.29 -16.56
C PRO A 400 4.71 35.04 -17.75
N HIS A 401 4.05 33.88 -17.77
CA HIS A 401 3.02 33.49 -18.73
C HIS A 401 2.00 32.56 -18.05
N ALA A 402 0.89 32.28 -18.74
CA ALA A 402 -0.08 31.28 -18.31
C ALA A 402 0.57 29.89 -18.23
N LEU A 403 0.08 29.03 -17.34
CA LEU A 403 0.48 27.62 -17.30
C LEU A 403 -0.19 26.89 -18.47
N ARG A 404 0.59 26.41 -19.44
CA ARG A 404 0.09 25.81 -20.69
C ARG A 404 0.14 24.30 -20.58
N VAL A 405 -1.02 23.65 -20.54
CA VAL A 405 -1.11 22.20 -20.33
C VAL A 405 -1.98 21.54 -21.39
N THR A 406 -1.70 20.27 -21.69
CA THR A 406 -2.59 19.45 -22.49
C THR A 406 -3.79 18.98 -21.66
N ALA A 407 -4.98 19.00 -22.24
CA ALA A 407 -6.19 18.43 -21.65
C ALA A 407 -6.94 17.59 -22.69
N ARG A 408 -7.74 16.63 -22.23
CA ARG A 408 -8.76 15.99 -23.08
C ARG A 408 -10.03 16.85 -23.06
N VAL A 409 -10.90 16.71 -24.06
CA VAL A 409 -12.14 17.49 -24.16
C VAL A 409 -13.02 17.23 -22.92
N PRO A 410 -13.34 18.23 -22.07
CA PRO A 410 -14.36 18.05 -21.05
C PRO A 410 -15.74 18.17 -21.72
N HIS A 411 -16.53 17.10 -21.66
CA HIS A 411 -17.86 17.07 -22.29
C HIS A 411 -18.96 17.60 -21.35
N MET A 412 -18.73 17.51 -20.04
CA MET A 412 -19.69 17.91 -19.01
C MET A 412 -19.00 18.69 -17.89
N LEU A 413 -19.41 19.93 -17.65
CA LEU A 413 -18.89 20.75 -16.54
C LEU A 413 -19.85 20.82 -15.34
N ASP A 414 -20.96 20.09 -15.40
CA ASP A 414 -21.88 19.92 -14.29
C ASP A 414 -21.35 18.81 -13.38
N PRO A 415 -20.93 19.11 -12.13
CA PRO A 415 -20.38 18.12 -11.21
C PRO A 415 -21.25 16.87 -11.08
N GLY A 416 -22.56 17.06 -10.90
CA GLY A 416 -23.50 15.97 -10.69
C GLY A 416 -23.73 15.08 -11.91
N MET A 417 -23.29 15.47 -13.10
CA MET A 417 -23.55 14.77 -14.36
C MET A 417 -22.27 14.18 -14.98
N ALA A 418 -21.09 14.69 -14.65
CA ALA A 418 -19.82 14.23 -15.22
C ALA A 418 -19.48 12.81 -14.76
N ASN A 419 -19.07 11.95 -15.70
CA ASN A 419 -18.71 10.55 -15.46
C ASN A 419 -17.47 10.09 -16.23
N ASP A 420 -16.67 11.04 -16.71
CA ASP A 420 -15.41 10.81 -17.43
C ASP A 420 -14.28 11.63 -16.79
N SER A 421 -13.06 11.14 -16.93
CA SER A 421 -11.89 11.74 -16.29
C SER A 421 -11.61 13.16 -16.77
N ALA A 422 -11.76 13.45 -18.07
CA ALA A 422 -11.47 14.78 -18.62
C ALA A 422 -12.38 15.88 -18.02
N SER A 423 -13.67 15.57 -17.90
CA SER A 423 -14.66 16.42 -17.23
C SER A 423 -14.32 16.61 -15.74
N LEU A 424 -14.08 15.52 -15.01
CA LEU A 424 -13.80 15.56 -13.57
C LEU A 424 -12.52 16.36 -13.25
N HIS A 425 -11.46 16.24 -14.07
CA HIS A 425 -10.22 17.01 -13.89
C HIS A 425 -10.43 18.52 -14.05
N THR A 426 -11.35 18.92 -14.93
CA THR A 426 -11.68 20.33 -15.09
C THR A 426 -12.55 20.81 -13.93
N ILE A 427 -13.51 19.99 -13.50
CA ILE A 427 -14.41 20.30 -12.38
C ILE A 427 -13.63 20.51 -11.08
N GLN A 428 -12.61 19.69 -10.80
CA GLN A 428 -11.88 19.76 -9.52
C GLN A 428 -11.15 21.09 -9.28
N VAL A 429 -10.78 21.82 -10.35
CA VAL A 429 -10.10 23.13 -10.24
C VAL A 429 -11.10 24.28 -10.30
N LEU A 430 -12.30 24.03 -10.82
CA LEU A 430 -13.40 24.98 -10.87
C LEU A 430 -14.18 24.99 -9.56
N PHE A 431 -14.40 23.84 -8.93
CA PHE A 431 -15.26 23.67 -7.76
C PHE A 431 -14.50 23.07 -6.57
N GLY A 432 -14.95 23.35 -5.35
CA GLY A 432 -14.41 22.81 -4.09
C GLY A 432 -15.49 22.14 -3.24
N GLY A 433 -15.12 21.08 -2.54
CA GLY A 433 -16.04 20.20 -1.79
C GLY A 433 -16.03 20.45 -0.28
N LEU A 434 -16.68 19.56 0.49
CA LEU A 434 -16.61 19.61 1.96
C LEU A 434 -15.18 19.42 2.46
N VAL A 435 -14.44 18.53 1.79
CA VAL A 435 -13.07 18.15 2.10
C VAL A 435 -12.24 18.19 0.82
N GLY A 436 -10.92 18.33 0.97
CA GLY A 436 -9.95 18.21 -0.10
C GLY A 436 -9.02 17.02 0.13
N LEU A 437 -8.17 16.73 -0.87
CA LEU A 437 -7.10 15.74 -0.77
C LEU A 437 -5.73 16.41 -0.78
N THR A 438 -4.86 15.94 0.10
CA THR A 438 -3.43 16.24 0.04
C THR A 438 -2.77 15.54 -1.15
N PRO A 439 -1.53 15.94 -1.48
CA PRO A 439 -0.67 15.26 -2.44
C PRO A 439 -0.49 13.74 -2.23
N ASP A 440 -0.74 13.27 -1.00
CA ASP A 440 -0.59 11.88 -0.60
C ASP A 440 -1.95 11.16 -0.52
N GLY A 441 -3.04 11.80 -0.97
CA GLY A 441 -4.40 11.27 -0.91
C GLY A 441 -5.06 11.34 0.48
N ASP A 442 -4.57 12.20 1.38
CA ASP A 442 -5.17 12.36 2.70
C ASP A 442 -6.31 13.38 2.68
N VAL A 443 -7.40 13.04 3.37
CA VAL A 443 -8.53 13.95 3.57
C VAL A 443 -8.14 15.12 4.49
N VAL A 444 -8.34 16.34 4.00
CA VAL A 444 -8.17 17.58 4.77
C VAL A 444 -9.42 18.47 4.69
N PRO A 445 -9.66 19.36 5.67
CA PRO A 445 -10.71 20.37 5.59
C PRO A 445 -10.63 21.21 4.32
N ASP A 446 -11.78 21.47 3.68
CA ASP A 446 -11.94 22.45 2.60
C ASP A 446 -13.09 23.43 2.93
N VAL A 447 -14.28 23.26 2.34
CA VAL A 447 -15.46 24.08 2.70
C VAL A 447 -15.95 23.75 4.12
N ALA A 448 -15.79 22.52 4.59
CA ALA A 448 -15.98 22.17 5.99
C ALA A 448 -14.77 22.61 6.81
N LEU A 449 -15.01 23.36 7.89
CA LEU A 449 -14.01 23.74 8.89
C LEU A 449 -13.67 22.56 9.81
N SER A 450 -14.67 21.75 10.15
CA SER A 450 -14.54 20.55 10.98
C SER A 450 -15.70 19.60 10.74
N TRP A 451 -15.58 18.38 11.26
CA TRP A 451 -16.68 17.42 11.28
C TRP A 451 -16.69 16.57 12.55
N GLU A 452 -17.88 16.12 12.89
CA GLU A 452 -18.12 15.15 13.96
C GLU A 452 -18.63 13.84 13.38
N VAL A 453 -18.04 12.73 13.82
CA VAL A 453 -18.44 11.36 13.48
C VAL A 453 -19.04 10.69 14.71
N SER A 454 -20.29 10.25 14.60
CA SER A 454 -21.04 9.66 15.71
C SER A 454 -21.87 8.46 15.28
N GLU A 455 -22.57 7.85 16.25
CA GLU A 455 -23.43 6.67 16.06
C GLU A 455 -22.72 5.47 15.42
N GLY A 456 -21.42 5.31 15.71
CA GLY A 456 -20.59 4.24 15.15
C GLY A 456 -20.33 4.43 13.66
N GLY A 457 -20.05 5.66 13.23
CA GLY A 457 -19.73 5.99 11.83
C GLY A 457 -20.93 6.10 10.90
N ARG A 458 -22.15 6.24 11.46
CA ARG A 458 -23.39 6.38 10.67
C ARG A 458 -23.89 7.81 10.59
N LYS A 459 -23.37 8.71 11.41
CA LYS A 459 -23.80 10.11 11.44
C LYS A 459 -22.60 11.02 11.37
N TYR A 460 -22.65 11.95 10.41
CA TYR A 460 -21.65 12.99 10.22
C TYR A 460 -22.31 14.36 10.35
N VAL A 461 -21.66 15.28 11.04
CA VAL A 461 -22.09 16.69 11.10
C VAL A 461 -20.91 17.55 10.68
N PHE A 462 -21.04 18.23 9.55
CA PHE A 462 -20.03 19.14 9.02
C PHE A 462 -20.36 20.56 9.42
N GLN A 463 -19.38 21.24 10.01
CA GLN A 463 -19.43 22.68 10.27
C GLN A 463 -18.73 23.40 9.12
N LEU A 464 -19.47 24.20 8.37
CA LEU A 464 -18.96 24.91 7.20
C LEU A 464 -18.34 26.24 7.58
N ARG A 465 -17.36 26.65 6.78
CA ARG A 465 -16.78 27.98 6.85
C ARG A 465 -17.81 29.05 6.47
N THR A 466 -17.68 30.24 7.05
CA THR A 466 -18.58 31.38 6.79
C THR A 466 -18.10 32.34 5.71
N ASP A 467 -16.85 32.17 5.24
CA ASP A 467 -16.16 33.06 4.30
C ASP A 467 -16.17 32.56 2.83
N VAL A 468 -16.69 31.35 2.58
CA VAL A 468 -16.70 30.72 1.27
C VAL A 468 -17.75 31.36 0.36
N GLN A 469 -17.33 31.75 -0.84
CA GLN A 469 -18.15 32.43 -1.82
C GLN A 469 -18.03 31.75 -3.19
N TRP A 470 -19.15 31.75 -3.89
CA TRP A 470 -19.23 31.54 -5.33
C TRP A 470 -18.60 32.74 -6.07
N THR A 471 -18.14 32.55 -7.31
CA THR A 471 -17.50 33.60 -8.14
C THR A 471 -18.38 34.83 -8.44
N ASP A 472 -19.69 34.74 -8.19
CA ASP A 472 -20.65 35.85 -8.29
C ASP A 472 -20.83 36.63 -6.96
N GLY A 473 -20.09 36.24 -5.91
CA GLY A 473 -20.14 36.83 -4.58
C GLY A 473 -21.24 36.27 -3.67
N THR A 474 -22.08 35.34 -4.14
CA THR A 474 -23.04 34.65 -3.27
C THR A 474 -22.31 33.68 -2.33
N ARG A 475 -22.83 33.47 -1.12
CA ARG A 475 -22.19 32.57 -0.15
C ARG A 475 -22.49 31.11 -0.49
N VAL A 476 -21.49 30.24 -0.32
CA VAL A 476 -21.71 28.79 -0.34
C VAL A 476 -22.30 28.38 1.01
N THR A 477 -23.37 27.58 0.99
CA THR A 477 -24.08 27.14 2.20
C THR A 477 -24.30 25.63 2.23
N ALA A 478 -24.69 25.09 3.37
CA ALA A 478 -25.07 23.68 3.50
C ALA A 478 -26.25 23.31 2.58
N HIS A 479 -27.11 24.27 2.24
CA HIS A 479 -28.23 24.08 1.31
C HIS A 479 -27.77 23.77 -0.12
N ASP A 480 -26.59 24.24 -0.54
CA ASP A 480 -26.03 23.94 -1.87
C ASP A 480 -25.61 22.48 -1.99
N PHE A 481 -25.03 21.91 -0.93
CA PHE A 481 -24.68 20.48 -0.84
C PHE A 481 -25.91 19.59 -0.80
N GLU A 482 -26.88 19.92 0.07
CA GLU A 482 -28.15 19.20 0.14
C GLU A 482 -28.86 19.18 -1.21
N TYR A 483 -28.92 20.33 -1.89
CA TYR A 483 -29.50 20.45 -3.22
C TYR A 483 -28.76 19.60 -4.26
N ALA A 484 -27.42 19.72 -4.32
CA ALA A 484 -26.59 18.99 -5.27
C ALA A 484 -26.79 17.47 -5.17
N TRP A 485 -26.74 16.92 -3.96
CA TRP A 485 -26.84 15.47 -3.75
C TRP A 485 -28.25 14.95 -4.01
N LYS A 486 -29.30 15.68 -3.60
CA LYS A 486 -30.68 15.32 -3.94
C LYS A 486 -30.95 15.40 -5.44
N ARG A 487 -30.34 16.36 -6.14
CA ARG A 487 -30.39 16.46 -7.61
C ARG A 487 -29.71 15.25 -8.27
N VAL A 488 -28.52 14.86 -7.85
CA VAL A 488 -27.83 13.66 -8.37
C VAL A 488 -28.69 12.40 -8.18
N LEU A 489 -29.34 12.27 -7.02
CA LEU A 489 -30.19 11.12 -6.71
C LEU A 489 -31.56 11.13 -7.39
N ALA A 490 -32.06 12.30 -7.80
CA ALA A 490 -33.40 12.41 -8.38
C ALA A 490 -33.53 11.56 -9.67
N PRO A 491 -34.56 10.70 -9.79
CA PRO A 491 -34.72 9.86 -10.98
C PRO A 491 -34.77 10.64 -12.30
N ALA A 492 -35.35 11.86 -12.25
CA ALA A 492 -35.49 12.74 -13.41
C ALA A 492 -34.15 13.31 -13.91
N THR A 493 -33.11 13.33 -13.07
CA THR A 493 -31.79 13.85 -13.44
C THR A 493 -30.97 12.81 -14.22
N ALA A 494 -31.28 11.51 -14.06
CA ALA A 494 -30.60 10.41 -14.75
C ALA A 494 -29.06 10.42 -14.61
N SER A 495 -28.54 10.93 -13.49
CA SER A 495 -27.11 10.97 -13.22
C SER A 495 -26.53 9.56 -13.08
N LYS A 496 -25.38 9.32 -13.74
CA LYS A 496 -24.61 8.09 -13.59
C LYS A 496 -23.92 7.99 -12.23
N ASN A 497 -23.79 9.12 -11.52
CA ASN A 497 -23.15 9.21 -10.21
C ASN A 497 -24.09 8.86 -9.05
N ALA A 498 -25.40 8.65 -9.28
CA ALA A 498 -26.36 8.36 -8.21
C ALA A 498 -25.94 7.20 -7.30
N SER A 499 -25.31 6.17 -7.87
CA SER A 499 -24.84 5.00 -7.13
C SER A 499 -23.75 5.30 -6.10
N LEU A 500 -22.96 6.38 -6.29
CA LEU A 500 -21.96 6.85 -5.32
C LEU A 500 -22.62 7.29 -4.02
N LEU A 501 -23.85 7.81 -4.06
CA LEU A 501 -24.58 8.31 -2.91
C LEU A 501 -25.49 7.27 -2.24
N PHE A 502 -25.47 6.00 -2.68
CA PHE A 502 -26.34 4.95 -2.12
C PHE A 502 -26.01 4.55 -0.68
N ASP A 503 -24.86 4.97 -0.16
CA ASP A 503 -24.51 4.79 1.25
C ASP A 503 -25.29 5.75 2.16
N LEU A 504 -25.85 6.83 1.61
CA LEU A 504 -26.77 7.69 2.34
C LEU A 504 -28.06 6.95 2.65
N ARG A 505 -28.56 7.13 3.87
CA ARG A 505 -29.83 6.58 4.32
C ARG A 505 -30.94 6.94 3.35
N GLY A 506 -31.68 5.94 2.85
CA GLY A 506 -32.82 6.13 1.95
C GLY A 506 -32.50 6.54 0.50
N ALA A 507 -31.24 6.81 0.15
CA ALA A 507 -30.87 7.32 -1.17
C ALA A 507 -31.18 6.36 -2.32
N ARG A 508 -30.85 5.06 -2.16
CA ARG A 508 -31.14 4.03 -3.17
C ARG A 508 -32.63 3.92 -3.45
N ALA A 509 -33.46 3.92 -2.40
CA ALA A 509 -34.91 3.82 -2.51
C ALA A 509 -35.52 5.04 -3.20
N PHE A 510 -35.03 6.24 -2.90
CA PHE A 510 -35.45 7.48 -3.57
C PHE A 510 -35.07 7.47 -5.05
N HIS A 511 -33.82 7.13 -5.39
CA HIS A 511 -33.36 7.05 -6.78
C HIS A 511 -34.12 6.00 -7.61
N GLN A 512 -34.53 4.89 -6.99
CA GLN A 512 -35.33 3.86 -7.64
C GLN A 512 -36.83 4.20 -7.72
N GLY A 513 -37.26 5.36 -7.20
CA GLY A 513 -38.66 5.77 -7.18
C GLY A 513 -39.54 4.96 -6.23
N LEU A 514 -38.94 4.17 -5.33
CA LEU A 514 -39.66 3.40 -4.30
C LEU A 514 -40.22 4.32 -3.20
N VAL A 515 -39.60 5.47 -2.99
CA VAL A 515 -40.06 6.55 -2.12
C VAL A 515 -40.08 7.85 -2.93
N PRO A 516 -41.20 8.60 -2.98
CA PRO A 516 -41.30 9.80 -3.80
C PRO A 516 -40.66 11.04 -3.15
N ASP A 517 -40.43 11.00 -1.84
CA ASP A 517 -39.98 12.14 -1.05
C ASP A 517 -38.46 12.14 -0.85
N GLY A 518 -37.78 13.11 -1.47
CA GLY A 518 -36.33 13.31 -1.29
C GLY A 518 -35.94 13.74 0.12
N GLN A 519 -36.90 14.13 0.99
CA GLN A 519 -36.64 14.46 2.40
C GLN A 519 -36.26 13.22 3.23
N THR A 520 -36.54 12.00 2.75
CA THR A 520 -36.10 10.78 3.45
C THR A 520 -34.63 10.44 3.20
N VAL A 521 -33.96 11.13 2.27
CA VAL A 521 -32.53 10.96 2.01
C VAL A 521 -31.74 11.55 3.17
N GLY A 522 -30.74 10.80 3.66
CA GLY A 522 -29.89 11.16 4.80
C GLY A 522 -28.90 12.31 4.54
N VAL A 523 -29.34 13.42 3.94
CA VAL A 523 -28.58 14.67 3.82
C VAL A 523 -29.52 15.84 4.11
N ARG A 524 -29.13 16.71 5.04
CA ARG A 524 -29.95 17.83 5.49
C ARG A 524 -29.10 18.99 5.95
N ALA A 525 -29.33 20.17 5.38
CA ALA A 525 -28.84 21.42 5.96
C ALA A 525 -29.67 21.77 7.20
N LEU A 526 -29.04 21.80 8.37
CA LEU A 526 -29.69 22.22 9.61
C LEU A 526 -29.84 23.73 9.67
N ASP A 527 -28.85 24.43 9.11
CA ASP A 527 -28.78 25.87 8.86
C ASP A 527 -27.76 26.13 7.74
N ASP A 528 -27.48 27.40 7.41
CA ASP A 528 -26.55 27.81 6.34
C ASP A 528 -25.14 27.21 6.48
N HIS A 529 -24.71 26.86 7.68
CA HIS A 529 -23.33 26.45 7.99
C HIS A 529 -23.23 25.06 8.62
N THR A 530 -24.33 24.32 8.75
CA THR A 530 -24.33 22.99 9.37
C THR A 530 -24.99 21.97 8.46
N LEU A 531 -24.20 21.02 7.95
CA LEU A 531 -24.70 19.91 7.14
C LEU A 531 -24.69 18.60 7.95
N GLU A 532 -25.87 17.99 8.10
CA GLU A 532 -26.02 16.66 8.71
C GLU A 532 -26.13 15.60 7.62
N VAL A 533 -25.36 14.51 7.76
CA VAL A 533 -25.39 13.36 6.87
C VAL A 533 -25.60 12.07 7.68
N GLN A 534 -26.53 11.22 7.23
CA GLN A 534 -26.83 9.92 7.81
C GLN A 534 -26.61 8.81 6.79
N LEU A 535 -25.84 7.79 7.18
CA LEU A 535 -25.51 6.63 6.36
C LEU A 535 -26.37 5.41 6.72
N GLU A 536 -26.57 4.50 5.76
CA GLU A 536 -27.20 3.18 5.97
C GLU A 536 -26.38 2.28 6.91
N GLY A 537 -25.06 2.43 6.89
CA GLY A 537 -24.11 1.68 7.69
C GLY A 537 -22.79 2.43 7.83
N PRO A 538 -21.87 1.95 8.69
CA PRO A 538 -20.54 2.51 8.77
C PRO A 538 -19.80 2.34 7.44
N THR A 539 -19.26 3.42 6.89
CA THR A 539 -18.56 3.42 5.61
C THR A 539 -17.16 4.04 5.77
N GLY A 540 -16.14 3.18 5.86
CA GLY A 540 -14.76 3.61 6.18
C GLY A 540 -14.14 4.60 5.18
N TYR A 541 -14.56 4.55 3.92
CA TYR A 541 -14.09 5.43 2.83
C TYR A 541 -14.95 6.68 2.62
N PHE A 542 -15.98 6.93 3.45
CA PHE A 542 -16.95 7.99 3.21
C PHE A 542 -16.32 9.38 3.07
N LEU A 543 -15.33 9.72 3.90
CA LEU A 543 -14.64 11.00 3.81
C LEU A 543 -13.85 11.17 2.51
N HIS A 544 -13.20 10.11 2.00
CA HIS A 544 -12.54 10.15 0.68
C HIS A 544 -13.55 10.31 -0.45
N LEU A 545 -14.71 9.66 -0.35
CA LEU A 545 -15.78 9.81 -1.33
C LEU A 545 -16.25 11.27 -1.46
N LEU A 546 -16.24 12.05 -0.37
CA LEU A 546 -16.64 13.47 -0.39
C LEU A 546 -15.65 14.37 -1.15
N ALA A 547 -14.43 13.90 -1.43
CA ALA A 547 -13.48 14.58 -2.30
C ALA A 547 -13.70 14.29 -3.79
N TYR A 548 -14.59 13.36 -4.14
CA TYR A 548 -14.90 13.06 -5.54
C TYR A 548 -15.61 14.27 -6.18
N PRO A 549 -15.10 14.83 -7.30
CA PRO A 549 -15.64 16.07 -7.88
C PRO A 549 -17.13 16.00 -8.23
N GLY A 550 -17.65 14.80 -8.51
CA GLY A 550 -19.08 14.63 -8.80
C GLY A 550 -20.02 14.85 -7.61
N LEU A 551 -19.48 14.98 -6.40
CA LEU A 551 -20.24 15.25 -5.16
C LEU A 551 -20.07 16.69 -4.65
N TYR A 552 -19.40 17.55 -5.41
CA TYR A 552 -19.23 18.96 -5.08
C TYR A 552 -20.56 19.73 -5.10
N PRO A 553 -20.66 20.85 -4.37
CA PRO A 553 -21.86 21.67 -4.38
C PRO A 553 -22.06 22.30 -5.76
N VAL A 554 -23.29 22.67 -6.08
CA VAL A 554 -23.61 23.45 -7.29
C VAL A 554 -24.39 24.72 -6.90
N PRO A 555 -24.20 25.85 -7.61
CA PRO A 555 -24.89 27.10 -7.29
C PRO A 555 -26.38 26.98 -7.62
N ARG A 556 -27.20 26.67 -6.61
CA ARG A 556 -28.63 26.36 -6.80
C ARG A 556 -29.36 27.45 -7.59
N HIS A 557 -29.10 28.71 -7.28
CA HIS A 557 -29.72 29.86 -7.94
C HIS A 557 -29.40 29.95 -9.44
N VAL A 558 -28.19 29.56 -9.85
CA VAL A 558 -27.77 29.55 -11.27
C VAL A 558 -28.35 28.35 -12.00
N VAL A 559 -28.33 27.17 -11.37
CA VAL A 559 -28.91 25.94 -11.93
C VAL A 559 -30.41 26.11 -12.17
N GLU A 560 -31.15 26.66 -11.20
CA GLU A 560 -32.59 26.91 -11.32
C GLU A 560 -32.91 28.00 -12.37
N ALA A 561 -32.06 29.02 -12.50
CA ALA A 561 -32.26 30.11 -13.45
C ALA A 561 -31.96 29.72 -14.91
N HIS A 562 -30.93 28.91 -15.15
CA HIS A 562 -30.40 28.64 -16.50
C HIS A 562 -30.63 27.20 -16.99
N GLY A 563 -31.11 26.28 -16.14
CA GLY A 563 -31.37 24.90 -16.53
C GLY A 563 -30.14 24.23 -17.12
N ALA A 564 -30.26 23.54 -18.26
CA ALA A 564 -29.13 22.84 -18.90
C ALA A 564 -27.98 23.77 -19.36
N ALA A 565 -28.24 25.06 -19.55
CA ALA A 565 -27.24 26.04 -19.98
C ALA A 565 -26.42 26.62 -18.81
N TRP A 566 -26.67 26.19 -17.56
CA TRP A 566 -26.02 26.77 -16.38
C TRP A 566 -24.48 26.65 -16.39
N THR A 567 -23.95 25.66 -17.13
CA THR A 567 -22.50 25.45 -17.29
C THR A 567 -21.88 26.17 -18.47
N ASP A 568 -22.66 26.91 -19.26
CA ASP A 568 -22.10 27.72 -20.35
C ASP A 568 -21.22 28.84 -19.76
N VAL A 569 -20.19 29.25 -20.49
CA VAL A 569 -19.17 30.21 -20.02
C VAL A 569 -19.79 31.51 -19.50
N GLU A 570 -20.92 31.93 -20.07
CA GLU A 570 -21.64 33.15 -19.67
C GLU A 570 -22.43 33.02 -18.36
N HIS A 571 -22.65 31.80 -17.87
CA HIS A 571 -23.56 31.49 -16.76
C HIS A 571 -22.88 30.76 -15.62
N ILE A 572 -21.81 30.00 -15.89
CA ILE A 572 -21.17 29.15 -14.90
C ILE A 572 -20.62 29.97 -13.73
N VAL A 573 -20.95 29.52 -12.53
CA VAL A 573 -20.48 30.10 -11.27
C VAL A 573 -19.84 28.98 -10.47
N THR A 574 -18.66 29.24 -9.90
CA THR A 574 -17.81 28.21 -9.31
C THR A 574 -17.25 28.66 -7.95
N ASN A 575 -16.71 27.76 -7.12
CA ASN A 575 -16.19 28.07 -5.78
C ASN A 575 -14.74 27.57 -5.54
N GLY A 576 -14.10 27.02 -6.56
CA GLY A 576 -12.74 26.49 -6.51
C GLY A 576 -11.66 27.53 -6.80
N PRO A 577 -10.38 27.10 -6.88
CA PRO A 577 -9.22 27.97 -7.05
C PRO A 577 -9.16 28.71 -8.39
N PHE A 578 -9.84 28.19 -9.43
CA PHE A 578 -9.93 28.81 -10.74
C PHE A 578 -11.39 28.96 -11.19
N SER A 579 -11.62 29.87 -12.14
CA SER A 579 -12.90 30.06 -12.82
C SER A 579 -12.72 29.93 -14.34
N LEU A 580 -13.77 29.50 -15.03
CA LEU A 580 -13.75 29.33 -16.48
C LEU A 580 -13.87 30.70 -17.16
N ARG A 581 -12.85 31.10 -17.92
CA ARG A 581 -12.80 32.39 -18.63
C ARG A 581 -13.28 32.28 -20.08
N SER A 582 -12.84 31.25 -20.78
CA SER A 582 -13.27 30.93 -22.14
C SER A 582 -13.21 29.43 -22.39
N PHE A 583 -14.07 28.94 -23.27
CA PHE A 583 -14.07 27.54 -23.69
C PHE A 583 -14.45 27.44 -25.17
N GLU A 584 -13.45 27.22 -26.02
CA GLU A 584 -13.62 26.85 -27.42
C GLU A 584 -13.73 25.33 -27.50
N ARG A 585 -14.97 24.82 -27.51
CA ARG A 585 -15.25 23.38 -27.48
C ARG A 585 -14.46 22.62 -28.55
N GLY A 586 -13.69 21.62 -28.10
CA GLY A 586 -12.85 20.80 -28.98
C GLY A 586 -11.45 21.37 -29.29
N THR A 587 -11.18 22.62 -28.91
CA THR A 587 -9.91 23.31 -29.26
C THR A 587 -9.13 23.74 -28.01
N SER A 588 -9.72 24.55 -27.14
CA SER A 588 -9.00 25.13 -26.00
C SER A 588 -9.93 25.64 -24.90
N ALA A 589 -9.41 25.80 -23.70
CA ALA A 589 -10.09 26.53 -22.62
C ALA A 589 -9.09 27.35 -21.81
N VAL A 590 -9.55 28.47 -21.25
CA VAL A 590 -8.73 29.34 -20.38
C VAL A 590 -9.37 29.40 -19.01
N LEU A 591 -8.59 29.09 -17.98
CA LEU A 591 -8.99 29.19 -16.58
C LEU A 591 -8.26 30.37 -15.94
N ALA A 592 -8.99 31.24 -15.23
CA ALA A 592 -8.43 32.37 -14.52
C ALA A 592 -8.43 32.14 -13.02
N ARG A 593 -7.42 32.64 -12.29
CA ARG A 593 -7.38 32.54 -10.83
C ARG A 593 -8.64 33.15 -10.21
N ASN A 594 -9.31 32.39 -9.35
CA ASN A 594 -10.44 32.88 -8.59
C ASN A 594 -9.96 33.71 -7.39
N ARG A 595 -10.11 35.03 -7.46
CA ARG A 595 -9.71 35.95 -6.38
C ARG A 595 -10.60 35.86 -5.12
N GLN A 596 -11.75 35.21 -5.21
CA GLN A 596 -12.69 34.99 -4.10
C GLN A 596 -12.52 33.61 -3.44
N TYR A 597 -11.58 32.79 -3.92
CA TYR A 597 -11.30 31.48 -3.34
C TYR A 597 -10.89 31.60 -1.87
N HIS A 598 -11.51 30.79 -1.00
CA HIS A 598 -11.28 30.81 0.45
C HIS A 598 -9.96 30.18 0.86
N GLY A 599 -9.40 29.30 0.01
CA GLY A 599 -8.13 28.62 0.26
C GLY A 599 -6.91 29.53 0.00
N GLN A 600 -5.77 29.10 0.51
CA GLN A 600 -4.49 29.79 0.27
C GLN A 600 -3.86 29.36 -1.05
N PHE A 601 -3.40 30.32 -1.86
CA PHE A 601 -2.60 30.02 -3.04
C PHE A 601 -1.13 29.86 -2.63
N THR A 602 -0.60 28.66 -2.79
CA THR A 602 0.84 28.38 -2.55
C THR A 602 1.71 28.63 -3.78
N GLY A 603 1.12 28.97 -4.93
CA GLY A 603 1.81 29.23 -6.20
C GLY A 603 1.47 30.60 -6.81
N ASN A 604 2.12 30.92 -7.92
CA ASN A 604 2.01 32.20 -8.64
C ASN A 604 1.28 32.14 -9.99
N VAL A 605 0.64 31.01 -10.31
CA VAL A 605 -0.14 30.86 -11.55
C VAL A 605 -1.39 31.73 -11.48
N GLU A 606 -1.57 32.59 -12.48
CA GLU A 606 -2.72 33.50 -12.61
C GLU A 606 -3.73 33.03 -13.68
N GLU A 607 -3.24 32.31 -14.68
CA GLU A 607 -4.03 31.79 -15.79
C GLU A 607 -3.50 30.40 -16.19
N VAL A 608 -4.41 29.50 -16.58
CA VAL A 608 -4.11 28.18 -17.12
C VAL A 608 -4.72 28.07 -18.52
N GLU A 609 -3.90 27.75 -19.50
CA GLU A 609 -4.32 27.50 -20.88
C GLU A 609 -4.39 25.99 -21.12
N LEU A 610 -5.59 25.49 -21.33
CA LEU A 610 -5.85 24.09 -21.67
C LEU A 610 -5.86 23.95 -23.19
N THR A 611 -4.88 23.22 -23.73
CA THR A 611 -4.87 22.81 -25.15
C THR A 611 -5.53 21.45 -25.27
N ILE A 612 -6.63 21.38 -26.01
CA ILE A 612 -7.40 20.14 -26.15
C ILE A 612 -6.72 19.23 -27.18
N ILE A 613 -6.39 18.01 -26.77
CA ILE A 613 -5.77 16.99 -27.61
C ILE A 613 -6.76 15.85 -27.93
N PRO A 614 -6.62 15.18 -29.09
CA PRO A 614 -7.46 14.05 -29.47
C PRO A 614 -7.26 12.82 -28.55
N SER A 615 -8.14 11.82 -28.70
CA SER A 615 -8.15 10.59 -27.89
C SER A 615 -7.00 9.60 -28.20
N GLY A 616 -6.10 9.95 -29.13
CA GLY A 616 -4.98 9.12 -29.59
C GLY A 616 -3.69 9.92 -29.67
N PRO A 617 -2.61 9.32 -30.23
CA PRO A 617 -1.34 10.00 -30.40
C PRO A 617 -1.49 11.33 -31.14
N CYS A 618 -0.85 12.36 -30.58
CA CYS A 618 -0.82 13.72 -31.08
C CYS A 618 0.65 14.19 -31.17
N PRO A 619 1.39 13.81 -32.24
CA PRO A 619 2.79 14.22 -32.41
C PRO A 619 2.99 15.74 -32.35
N SER A 620 1.99 16.52 -32.74
CA SER A 620 2.01 17.98 -32.61
C SER A 620 2.05 18.46 -31.16
N ALA A 621 1.48 17.73 -30.20
CA ALA A 621 1.59 18.07 -28.78
C ALA A 621 3.01 17.83 -28.26
N VAL A 622 3.66 16.74 -28.69
CA VAL A 622 5.09 16.49 -28.39
C VAL A 622 5.97 17.59 -28.99
N ALA A 623 5.75 17.94 -30.26
CA ALA A 623 6.49 19.02 -30.92
C ALA A 623 6.23 20.39 -30.26
N ALA A 624 5.01 20.66 -29.80
CA ALA A 624 4.69 21.89 -29.07
C ALA A 624 5.38 21.95 -27.70
N TYR A 625 5.49 20.82 -27.01
CA TYR A 625 6.28 20.72 -25.77
C TYR A 625 7.77 20.94 -26.04
N GLU A 626 8.34 20.29 -27.05
CA GLU A 626 9.74 20.48 -27.47
C GLU A 626 10.03 21.94 -27.89
N ALA A 627 9.02 22.66 -28.41
CA ALA A 627 9.10 24.06 -28.82
C ALA A 627 8.75 25.07 -27.70
N ASP A 628 8.63 24.63 -26.44
CA ASP A 628 8.25 25.45 -25.28
C ASP A 628 6.90 26.17 -25.44
N LEU A 629 5.99 25.63 -26.26
CA LEU A 629 4.60 26.08 -26.41
C LEU A 629 3.65 25.39 -25.41
N LEU A 630 4.11 24.31 -24.77
CA LEU A 630 3.46 23.64 -23.65
C LEU A 630 4.44 23.52 -22.48
N ASP A 631 3.92 23.66 -21.27
CA ASP A 631 4.67 23.49 -20.02
C ASP A 631 4.57 22.05 -19.47
N THR A 632 3.53 21.31 -19.88
CA THR A 632 3.38 19.88 -19.59
C THR A 632 2.88 19.11 -20.81
N CYS A 633 3.24 17.83 -20.91
CA CYS A 633 2.76 16.96 -21.99
C CYS A 633 2.73 15.50 -21.52
N PHE A 634 1.56 14.86 -21.56
CA PHE A 634 1.48 13.41 -21.31
C PHE A 634 2.13 12.66 -22.47
N LEU A 635 3.03 11.71 -22.19
CA LEU A 635 3.69 10.93 -23.25
C LEU A 635 2.72 10.01 -24.00
N GLU A 636 1.50 9.81 -23.51
CA GLU A 636 0.43 9.16 -24.28
C GLU A 636 0.13 9.88 -25.61
N ALA A 637 0.48 11.17 -25.71
CA ALA A 637 0.41 11.92 -26.96
C ALA A 637 1.50 11.52 -27.97
N ALA A 638 2.58 10.84 -27.56
CA ALA A 638 3.58 10.33 -28.49
C ALA A 638 3.10 9.00 -29.11
N PRO A 639 3.39 8.75 -30.41
CA PRO A 639 3.24 7.40 -30.99
C PRO A 639 4.02 6.36 -30.17
N LEU A 640 3.47 5.14 -30.05
CA LEU A 640 4.05 4.07 -29.20
C LEU A 640 5.52 3.75 -29.55
N ASP A 641 5.89 3.83 -30.83
CA ASP A 641 7.24 3.60 -31.33
C ASP A 641 8.20 4.78 -31.09
N GLU A 642 7.69 5.97 -30.80
CA GLU A 642 8.47 7.16 -30.45
C GLU A 642 8.55 7.44 -28.95
N MET A 643 7.63 6.89 -28.14
CA MET A 643 7.55 7.17 -26.70
C MET A 643 8.89 7.04 -25.98
N GLU A 644 9.66 5.99 -26.27
CA GLU A 644 10.95 5.76 -25.59
C GLU A 644 12.02 6.77 -26.02
N ARG A 645 12.03 7.18 -27.30
CA ARG A 645 12.91 8.25 -27.77
C ARG A 645 12.62 9.54 -27.01
N VAL A 646 11.35 9.92 -26.90
CA VAL A 646 10.91 11.16 -26.22
C VAL A 646 11.29 11.09 -24.73
N ARG A 647 10.99 9.96 -24.06
CA ARG A 647 11.34 9.75 -22.65
C ARG A 647 12.85 9.87 -22.40
N GLN A 648 13.67 9.27 -23.25
CA GLN A 648 15.13 9.35 -23.13
C GLN A 648 15.66 10.76 -23.40
N ALA A 649 15.10 11.46 -24.40
CA ALA A 649 15.49 12.83 -24.74
C ALA A 649 15.16 13.82 -23.61
N HIS A 650 14.08 13.58 -22.87
CA HIS A 650 13.59 14.44 -21.79
C HIS A 650 13.65 13.77 -20.41
N ALA A 651 14.68 12.95 -20.16
CA ALA A 651 14.74 12.12 -18.95
C ALA A 651 14.69 12.92 -17.62
N ALA A 652 15.21 14.15 -17.59
CA ALA A 652 15.16 15.03 -16.41
C ALA A 652 13.80 15.72 -16.21
N GLU A 653 12.99 15.81 -17.26
CA GLU A 653 11.65 16.41 -17.26
C GLU A 653 10.56 15.35 -17.11
N TYR A 654 10.93 14.07 -17.20
CA TYR A 654 10.03 12.93 -17.19
C TYR A 654 9.64 12.52 -15.78
N VAL A 655 8.34 12.35 -15.57
CA VAL A 655 7.71 11.95 -14.32
C VAL A 655 6.74 10.80 -14.60
N SER A 656 6.79 9.76 -13.76
CA SER A 656 5.85 8.63 -13.83
C SER A 656 4.88 8.66 -12.65
N LEU A 657 3.63 8.98 -12.92
CA LEU A 657 2.61 9.19 -11.90
C LEU A 657 1.90 7.89 -11.56
N PRO A 658 1.74 7.54 -10.27
CA PRO A 658 1.00 6.36 -9.89
C PRO A 658 -0.46 6.46 -10.38
N GLN A 659 -1.00 5.33 -10.84
CA GLN A 659 -2.42 5.20 -11.17
C GLN A 659 -2.98 3.97 -10.47
N SER A 660 -4.03 4.18 -9.67
CA SER A 660 -4.81 3.07 -9.12
C SER A 660 -5.90 2.70 -10.12
N GLY A 661 -5.51 2.03 -11.19
CA GLY A 661 -6.46 1.62 -12.22
C GLY A 661 -6.04 0.41 -13.03
N THR A 662 -7.04 -0.23 -13.62
CA THR A 662 -6.89 -1.45 -14.41
C THR A 662 -7.52 -1.23 -15.77
N PHE A 663 -6.76 -1.46 -16.83
CA PHE A 663 -7.25 -1.54 -18.20
C PHE A 663 -7.52 -3.00 -18.56
N PHE A 664 -8.70 -3.29 -19.09
CA PHE A 664 -9.18 -4.65 -19.35
C PHE A 664 -10.03 -4.75 -20.62
N LEU A 665 -10.12 -5.96 -21.17
CA LEU A 665 -11.15 -6.31 -22.16
C LEU A 665 -12.34 -6.93 -21.44
N SER A 666 -13.55 -6.70 -21.96
CA SER A 666 -14.77 -7.35 -21.50
C SER A 666 -15.57 -7.89 -22.68
N PHE A 667 -16.46 -8.82 -22.39
CA PHE A 667 -17.31 -9.49 -23.36
C PHE A 667 -18.77 -9.24 -23.02
N ASP A 668 -19.60 -9.08 -24.03
CA ASP A 668 -21.05 -9.15 -23.82
C ASP A 668 -21.51 -10.60 -23.66
N GLY A 669 -21.51 -11.09 -22.43
CA GLY A 669 -21.92 -12.44 -22.08
C GLY A 669 -23.43 -12.71 -22.16
N SER A 670 -24.25 -11.71 -22.52
CA SER A 670 -25.70 -11.90 -22.69
C SER A 670 -26.08 -12.54 -24.04
N ARG A 671 -25.11 -12.69 -24.96
CA ARG A 671 -25.35 -13.13 -26.34
C ARG A 671 -24.24 -14.07 -26.82
N ALA A 672 -24.60 -15.05 -27.63
CA ALA A 672 -23.64 -15.94 -28.29
C ALA A 672 -22.62 -15.18 -29.16
N PRO A 673 -21.36 -15.65 -29.25
CA PRO A 673 -20.83 -16.88 -28.62
C PRO A 673 -20.26 -16.67 -27.20
N PHE A 674 -20.30 -15.44 -26.65
CA PHE A 674 -19.66 -15.10 -25.38
C PHE A 674 -20.53 -15.38 -24.14
N ASP A 675 -21.75 -15.86 -24.32
CA ASP A 675 -22.58 -16.46 -23.26
C ASP A 675 -21.97 -17.77 -22.70
N ASP A 676 -21.16 -18.46 -23.50
CA ASP A 676 -20.35 -19.59 -23.07
C ASP A 676 -19.06 -19.14 -22.34
N LEU A 677 -18.90 -19.62 -21.09
CA LEU A 677 -17.71 -19.34 -20.27
C LEU A 677 -16.42 -19.84 -20.95
N ARG A 678 -16.50 -21.00 -21.61
CA ARG A 678 -15.34 -21.62 -22.26
C ARG A 678 -14.81 -20.78 -23.40
N VAL A 679 -15.70 -20.10 -24.14
CA VAL A 679 -15.31 -19.17 -25.21
C VAL A 679 -14.59 -17.96 -24.62
N ARG A 680 -15.12 -17.36 -23.54
CA ARG A 680 -14.46 -16.21 -22.88
C ARG A 680 -13.09 -16.60 -22.31
N GLN A 681 -13.00 -17.74 -21.63
CA GLN A 681 -11.73 -18.26 -21.10
C GLN A 681 -10.74 -18.61 -22.22
N ALA A 682 -11.20 -19.15 -23.35
CA ALA A 682 -10.35 -19.40 -24.51
C ALA A 682 -9.75 -18.09 -25.06
N PHE A 683 -10.57 -17.05 -25.21
CA PHE A 683 -10.09 -15.73 -25.65
C PHE A 683 -9.09 -15.13 -24.66
N ALA A 684 -9.30 -15.30 -23.34
CA ALA A 684 -8.38 -14.82 -22.32
C ALA A 684 -7.03 -15.57 -22.34
N HIS A 685 -7.06 -16.91 -22.37
CA HIS A 685 -5.85 -17.74 -22.41
C HIS A 685 -5.04 -17.58 -23.69
N ALA A 686 -5.67 -17.22 -24.81
CA ALA A 686 -4.98 -16.95 -26.06
C ALA A 686 -4.10 -15.69 -26.03
N LEU A 687 -4.28 -14.79 -25.05
CA LEU A 687 -3.58 -13.52 -25.00
C LEU A 687 -2.27 -13.58 -24.19
N ASP A 688 -1.15 -13.32 -24.86
CA ASP A 688 0.12 -12.93 -24.25
C ASP A 688 0.16 -11.41 -24.08
N ARG A 689 -0.15 -10.97 -22.86
CA ARG A 689 -0.19 -9.56 -22.46
C ARG A 689 1.16 -8.85 -22.62
N ALA A 690 2.27 -9.57 -22.44
CA ALA A 690 3.60 -8.97 -22.56
C ALA A 690 3.92 -8.62 -24.02
N LEU A 691 3.31 -9.33 -24.99
CA LEU A 691 3.44 -9.06 -26.42
C LEU A 691 2.41 -8.04 -26.94
N LEU A 692 1.34 -7.78 -26.20
CA LEU A 692 0.35 -6.73 -26.53
C LEU A 692 0.85 -5.32 -26.16
N LEU A 693 1.75 -5.24 -25.18
CA LEU A 693 2.25 -3.99 -24.62
C LEU A 693 3.64 -3.68 -25.21
N PRO A 694 4.02 -2.39 -25.32
CA PRO A 694 5.35 -2.03 -25.80
C PRO A 694 6.46 -2.68 -24.96
N PRO A 695 7.61 -3.03 -25.57
CA PRO A 695 8.74 -3.61 -24.86
C PRO A 695 9.18 -2.71 -23.70
N LYS A 696 9.80 -3.35 -22.71
CA LYS A 696 9.71 -2.99 -21.29
C LYS A 696 10.44 -1.72 -20.77
N PRO A 697 10.99 -0.75 -21.52
CA PRO A 697 11.31 0.53 -20.91
C PRO A 697 10.33 1.60 -21.41
N ALA A 698 9.22 1.78 -20.69
CA ALA A 698 8.58 3.09 -20.54
C ALA A 698 8.07 3.32 -19.10
N GLY A 699 8.24 2.34 -18.19
CA GLY A 699 7.83 2.45 -16.78
C GLY A 699 6.34 2.72 -16.56
N CYS A 700 5.49 2.58 -17.59
CA CYS A 700 4.10 3.04 -17.54
C CYS A 700 3.04 1.99 -17.88
N TYR A 701 3.42 0.87 -18.49
CA TYR A 701 2.50 -0.23 -18.79
C TYR A 701 3.04 -1.52 -18.20
N PHE A 702 2.28 -2.11 -17.29
CA PHE A 702 2.65 -3.33 -16.58
C PHE A 702 1.63 -4.42 -16.89
N PRO A 703 2.03 -5.56 -17.48
CA PRO A 703 1.12 -6.67 -17.74
C PRO A 703 0.28 -7.01 -16.50
N ALA A 704 -1.04 -6.91 -16.63
CA ALA A 704 -1.94 -7.17 -15.52
C ALA A 704 -2.05 -8.67 -15.29
N THR A 705 -1.36 -9.15 -14.26
CA THR A 705 -1.37 -10.57 -13.88
C THR A 705 -2.30 -10.85 -12.69
N GLY A 706 -2.78 -9.82 -11.99
CA GLY A 706 -3.71 -9.96 -10.86
C GLY A 706 -5.17 -9.81 -11.25
N GLY A 707 -5.98 -9.23 -10.37
CA GLY A 707 -7.40 -9.01 -10.61
C GLY A 707 -7.74 -7.62 -11.16
N PHE A 708 -9.02 -7.26 -11.00
CA PHE A 708 -9.53 -5.93 -11.29
C PHE A 708 -8.98 -4.89 -10.32
N LEU A 709 -8.75 -5.28 -9.06
CA LEU A 709 -8.04 -4.45 -8.10
C LEU A 709 -6.59 -4.28 -8.58
N PRO A 710 -6.10 -3.04 -8.76
CA PRO A 710 -4.73 -2.79 -9.18
C PRO A 710 -3.72 -2.99 -8.03
N PRO A 711 -2.42 -3.21 -8.32
CA PRO A 711 -1.38 -3.25 -7.30
C PRO A 711 -1.40 -2.01 -6.40
N GLY A 712 -1.20 -2.21 -5.10
CA GLY A 712 -1.29 -1.15 -4.10
C GLY A 712 -2.72 -0.85 -3.61
N MET A 713 -3.75 -1.37 -4.28
CA MET A 713 -5.12 -1.38 -3.75
C MET A 713 -5.28 -2.56 -2.76
N PRO A 714 -5.81 -2.34 -1.55
CA PRO A 714 -6.04 -3.39 -0.58
C PRO A 714 -6.84 -4.57 -1.14
N GLY A 715 -6.45 -5.79 -0.82
CA GLY A 715 -7.15 -6.98 -1.33
C GLY A 715 -6.87 -7.29 -2.81
N HIS A 716 -5.98 -6.54 -3.48
CA HIS A 716 -5.38 -7.01 -4.72
C HIS A 716 -4.84 -8.43 -4.52
N THR A 717 -5.13 -9.32 -5.48
CA THR A 717 -4.52 -10.65 -5.57
C THR A 717 -3.75 -10.73 -6.90
N ALA A 718 -2.44 -10.93 -6.91
CA ALA A 718 -1.71 -11.17 -8.15
C ALA A 718 -1.87 -12.63 -8.60
N GLY A 719 -1.73 -12.85 -9.91
CA GLY A 719 -1.76 -14.17 -10.55
C GLY A 719 -3.12 -14.83 -10.56
N ILE A 720 -4.18 -14.10 -10.22
CA ILE A 720 -5.55 -14.60 -10.38
C ILE A 720 -6.08 -14.35 -11.78
N ALA A 721 -5.46 -13.48 -12.59
CA ALA A 721 -5.80 -13.38 -14.00
C ALA A 721 -5.47 -14.70 -14.70
N LEU A 722 -6.33 -15.08 -15.66
CA LEU A 722 -6.08 -16.23 -16.52
C LEU A 722 -4.77 -16.03 -17.30
N GLU A 723 -3.83 -16.94 -17.07
CA GLU A 723 -2.50 -16.92 -17.69
C GLU A 723 -2.56 -17.19 -19.20
N HIS A 724 -1.52 -16.79 -19.92
CA HIS A 724 -1.38 -17.15 -21.33
C HIS A 724 -1.15 -18.66 -21.47
N ASN A 725 -2.09 -19.37 -22.09
CA ASN A 725 -2.01 -20.81 -22.33
C ASN A 725 -2.70 -21.18 -23.66
N PRO A 726 -1.98 -21.11 -24.80
CA PRO A 726 -2.54 -21.38 -26.12
C PRO A 726 -3.19 -22.75 -26.28
N LEU A 727 -2.61 -23.79 -25.66
CA LEU A 727 -3.14 -25.14 -25.72
C LEU A 727 -4.48 -25.22 -25.00
N ARG A 728 -4.56 -24.67 -23.78
CA ARG A 728 -5.82 -24.63 -23.03
C ARG A 728 -6.88 -23.80 -23.76
N ALA A 729 -6.47 -22.70 -24.40
CA ALA A 729 -7.35 -21.87 -25.19
C ALA A 729 -8.01 -22.64 -26.35
N GLN A 730 -7.21 -23.41 -27.10
CA GLN A 730 -7.69 -24.26 -28.20
C GLN A 730 -8.61 -25.38 -27.72
N GLU A 731 -8.26 -26.05 -26.61
CA GLU A 731 -9.09 -27.08 -25.99
C GLU A 731 -10.47 -26.54 -25.60
N LEU A 732 -10.50 -25.42 -24.87
CA LEU A 732 -11.74 -24.78 -24.42
C LEU A 732 -12.63 -24.37 -25.60
N LEU A 733 -12.04 -23.82 -26.66
CA LEU A 733 -12.79 -23.42 -27.84
C LEU A 733 -13.33 -24.63 -28.62
N ALA A 734 -12.57 -25.73 -28.69
CA ALA A 734 -13.03 -26.99 -29.27
C ALA A 734 -14.16 -27.62 -28.44
N GLU A 735 -14.04 -27.62 -27.11
CA GLU A 735 -15.10 -28.06 -26.18
C GLU A 735 -16.38 -27.22 -26.33
N ALA A 736 -16.24 -25.92 -26.64
CA ALA A 736 -17.34 -25.01 -26.96
C ALA A 736 -17.98 -25.26 -28.34
N GLY A 737 -17.45 -26.19 -29.13
CA GLY A 737 -18.00 -26.58 -30.44
C GLY A 737 -17.31 -25.92 -31.64
N TYR A 738 -16.18 -25.24 -31.43
CA TYR A 738 -15.46 -24.50 -32.48
C TYR A 738 -14.00 -24.97 -32.61
N PRO A 739 -13.74 -26.26 -32.92
CA PRO A 739 -12.38 -26.75 -33.08
C PRO A 739 -11.65 -26.00 -34.19
N GLU A 740 -10.44 -25.50 -33.91
CA GLU A 740 -9.66 -24.64 -34.83
C GLU A 740 -10.46 -23.41 -35.34
N GLY A 741 -11.41 -22.91 -34.55
CA GLY A 741 -12.26 -21.76 -34.92
C GLY A 741 -13.32 -22.09 -35.98
N ARG A 742 -13.43 -23.34 -36.43
CA ARG A 742 -14.38 -23.73 -37.48
C ARG A 742 -15.81 -23.54 -37.00
N GLY A 743 -16.59 -22.76 -37.75
CA GLY A 743 -17.97 -22.45 -37.43
C GLY A 743 -18.15 -21.31 -36.41
N PHE A 744 -17.06 -20.70 -35.93
CA PHE A 744 -17.14 -19.53 -35.06
C PHE A 744 -17.65 -18.31 -35.85
N PRO A 745 -18.64 -17.56 -35.34
CA PRO A 745 -19.17 -16.39 -36.04
C PRO A 745 -18.14 -15.25 -36.05
N GLU A 746 -18.21 -14.36 -37.05
CA GLU A 746 -17.47 -13.10 -36.98
C GLU A 746 -18.01 -12.27 -35.81
N VAL A 747 -17.11 -11.72 -35.00
CA VAL A 747 -17.42 -10.86 -33.86
C VAL A 747 -16.69 -9.53 -33.98
N ASP A 748 -17.28 -8.48 -33.45
CA ASP A 748 -16.74 -7.13 -33.45
C ASP A 748 -15.99 -6.82 -32.13
N LEU A 749 -14.87 -6.13 -32.26
CA LEU A 749 -14.14 -5.47 -31.17
C LEU A 749 -14.16 -3.97 -31.45
N LEU A 750 -14.92 -3.25 -30.63
CA LEU A 750 -15.00 -1.80 -30.74
C LEU A 750 -13.97 -1.13 -29.84
N VAL A 751 -13.19 -0.19 -30.37
CA VAL A 751 -12.12 0.52 -29.64
C VAL A 751 -12.06 2.02 -29.99
N TRP A 752 -11.23 2.76 -29.26
CA TRP A 752 -10.86 4.14 -29.59
C TRP A 752 -9.38 4.23 -30.03
N PRO A 753 -8.93 5.31 -30.71
CA PRO A 753 -7.62 5.36 -31.37
C PRO A 753 -6.42 5.00 -30.48
N ARG A 754 -6.38 5.42 -29.21
CA ARG A 754 -5.29 5.06 -28.28
C ARG A 754 -5.16 3.54 -28.08
N VAL A 755 -6.24 2.77 -28.18
CA VAL A 755 -6.26 1.33 -27.89
C VAL A 755 -6.15 0.47 -29.16
N GLU A 756 -6.28 1.06 -30.35
CA GLU A 756 -6.20 0.35 -31.63
C GLU A 756 -4.95 -0.57 -31.75
N PRO A 757 -3.73 -0.14 -31.39
CA PRO A 757 -2.56 -1.02 -31.50
C PRO A 757 -2.67 -2.29 -30.64
N VAL A 758 -3.21 -2.17 -29.42
CA VAL A 758 -3.45 -3.30 -28.50
C VAL A 758 -4.52 -4.22 -29.07
N ALA A 759 -5.58 -3.66 -29.65
CA ALA A 759 -6.68 -4.40 -30.26
C ALA A 759 -6.25 -5.20 -31.48
N VAL A 760 -5.42 -4.61 -32.35
CA VAL A 760 -4.83 -5.30 -33.51
C VAL A 760 -3.88 -6.43 -33.06
N GLY A 761 -3.11 -6.21 -31.99
CA GLY A 761 -2.29 -7.25 -31.38
C GLY A 761 -3.14 -8.43 -30.86
N ALA A 762 -4.23 -8.14 -30.14
CA ALA A 762 -5.15 -9.17 -29.64
C ALA A 762 -5.84 -9.92 -30.79
N GLN A 763 -6.31 -9.21 -31.81
CA GLN A 763 -6.88 -9.78 -33.03
C GLN A 763 -5.92 -10.77 -33.70
N ALA A 764 -4.64 -10.41 -33.83
CA ALA A 764 -3.63 -11.28 -34.42
C ALA A 764 -3.42 -12.56 -33.58
N GLN A 765 -3.30 -12.43 -32.26
CA GLN A 765 -3.12 -13.58 -31.36
C GLN A 765 -4.33 -14.52 -31.36
N TRP A 766 -5.55 -13.99 -31.40
CA TRP A 766 -6.76 -14.82 -31.53
C TRP A 766 -6.85 -15.52 -32.89
N ARG A 767 -6.50 -14.84 -33.98
CA ARG A 767 -6.43 -15.48 -35.31
C ARG A 767 -5.42 -16.62 -35.30
N ASP A 768 -4.21 -16.38 -34.79
CA ASP A 768 -3.10 -17.33 -34.88
C ASP A 768 -3.28 -18.52 -33.90
N THR A 769 -3.87 -18.28 -32.72
CA THR A 769 -4.08 -19.32 -31.70
C THR A 769 -5.39 -20.06 -31.86
N LEU A 770 -6.49 -19.34 -32.11
CA LEU A 770 -7.85 -19.89 -32.09
C LEU A 770 -8.45 -20.09 -33.48
N GLY A 771 -7.86 -19.52 -34.54
CA GLY A 771 -8.40 -19.59 -35.90
C GLY A 771 -9.66 -18.72 -36.13
N VAL A 772 -9.95 -17.78 -35.23
CA VAL A 772 -11.14 -16.92 -35.28
C VAL A 772 -10.86 -15.57 -35.93
N HIS A 773 -11.88 -14.98 -36.55
CA HIS A 773 -11.82 -13.64 -37.13
C HIS A 773 -12.59 -12.66 -36.26
N VAL A 774 -11.88 -11.63 -35.77
CA VAL A 774 -12.46 -10.50 -35.02
C VAL A 774 -12.33 -9.26 -35.87
N ARG A 775 -13.40 -8.49 -36.10
CA ARG A 775 -13.34 -7.20 -36.79
C ARG A 775 -13.06 -6.09 -35.78
N VAL A 776 -12.02 -5.29 -35.99
CA VAL A 776 -11.71 -4.13 -35.13
C VAL A 776 -12.36 -2.89 -35.73
N ASP A 777 -13.29 -2.27 -35.00
CA ASP A 777 -13.95 -1.03 -35.36
C ASP A 777 -13.43 0.09 -34.45
N VAL A 778 -12.96 1.20 -35.02
CA VAL A 778 -12.34 2.33 -34.28
C VAL A 778 -13.23 3.56 -34.36
N MET A 779 -13.51 4.20 -33.23
CA MET A 779 -14.28 5.45 -33.15
C MET A 779 -13.78 6.39 -32.05
N GLU A 780 -14.11 7.67 -32.15
CA GLU A 780 -13.73 8.65 -31.11
C GLU A 780 -14.45 8.38 -29.78
N TRP A 781 -13.80 8.74 -28.67
CA TRP A 781 -14.24 8.41 -27.31
C TRP A 781 -15.72 8.75 -26.99
N PRO A 782 -16.28 9.90 -27.41
CA PRO A 782 -17.69 10.21 -27.14
C PRO A 782 -18.66 9.24 -27.83
N GLU A 783 -18.40 8.93 -29.11
CA GLU A 783 -19.19 7.98 -29.89
C GLU A 783 -19.03 6.56 -29.32
N PHE A 784 -17.82 6.20 -28.89
CA PHE A 784 -17.53 4.96 -28.19
C PHE A 784 -18.41 4.80 -26.93
N LEU A 785 -18.45 5.81 -26.07
CA LEU A 785 -19.23 5.77 -24.83
C LEU A 785 -20.74 5.65 -25.06
N GLU A 786 -21.27 6.33 -26.09
CA GLU A 786 -22.67 6.22 -26.48
C GLU A 786 -22.96 4.80 -26.98
N ARG A 787 -22.11 4.28 -27.87
CA ARG A 787 -22.27 2.96 -28.51
C ARG A 787 -22.26 1.81 -27.51
N ILE A 788 -21.34 1.82 -26.54
CA ILE A 788 -21.29 0.79 -25.49
C ILE A 788 -22.51 0.83 -24.57
N CYS A 789 -23.18 1.98 -24.44
CA CYS A 789 -24.39 2.11 -23.63
C CYS A 789 -25.63 1.58 -24.36
N GLU A 790 -25.77 1.84 -25.66
CA GLU A 790 -26.99 1.56 -26.43
C GLU A 790 -27.03 0.15 -27.03
N GLU A 791 -25.95 -0.29 -27.69
CA GLU A 791 -25.97 -1.51 -28.50
C GLU A 791 -25.04 -2.61 -28.00
N ARG A 792 -24.06 -2.26 -27.15
CA ARG A 792 -23.00 -3.11 -26.59
C ARG A 792 -22.29 -3.98 -27.65
N PRO A 793 -21.04 -3.70 -28.05
CA PRO A 793 -20.30 -4.57 -28.97
C PRO A 793 -20.01 -5.95 -28.34
N ARG A 794 -19.62 -6.94 -29.16
CA ARG A 794 -19.30 -8.29 -28.66
C ARG A 794 -18.10 -8.29 -27.72
N ILE A 795 -17.07 -7.51 -28.06
CA ILE A 795 -15.86 -7.28 -27.28
C ILE A 795 -15.62 -5.78 -27.18
N TYR A 796 -15.24 -5.30 -26.00
CA TYR A 796 -14.83 -3.91 -25.82
C TYR A 796 -13.76 -3.76 -24.72
N PRO A 797 -12.81 -2.83 -24.88
CA PRO A 797 -11.91 -2.42 -23.82
C PRO A 797 -12.56 -1.41 -22.89
N MET A 798 -12.10 -1.37 -21.64
CA MET A 798 -12.41 -0.31 -20.69
C MET A 798 -11.24 -0.13 -19.72
N GLY A 799 -11.10 1.08 -19.20
CA GLY A 799 -10.22 1.38 -18.07
C GLY A 799 -11.05 1.84 -16.88
N TRP A 800 -10.70 1.40 -15.68
CA TRP A 800 -11.27 1.96 -14.46
C TRP A 800 -10.14 2.42 -13.55
N ALA A 801 -10.19 3.69 -13.15
CA ALA A 801 -9.37 4.23 -12.07
C ALA A 801 -10.26 4.37 -10.83
N ALA A 802 -9.73 4.04 -9.65
CA ALA A 802 -10.49 4.13 -8.42
C ALA A 802 -10.86 5.60 -8.11
N ASP A 803 -12.16 5.86 -7.92
CA ASP A 803 -12.72 7.15 -7.50
C ASP A 803 -12.28 7.54 -6.07
N TYR A 804 -11.96 6.55 -5.24
CA TYR A 804 -11.49 6.68 -3.86
C TYR A 804 -10.66 5.44 -3.49
N PRO A 805 -9.72 5.54 -2.52
CA PRO A 805 -8.71 4.51 -2.24
C PRO A 805 -9.27 3.33 -1.40
N ASP A 806 -10.31 2.67 -1.91
CA ASP A 806 -10.93 1.50 -1.32
C ASP A 806 -11.34 0.47 -2.39
N PRO A 807 -11.24 -0.85 -2.10
CA PRO A 807 -11.57 -1.89 -3.08
C PRO A 807 -13.00 -1.83 -3.61
N ASP A 808 -13.93 -1.26 -2.84
CA ASP A 808 -15.31 -1.02 -3.29
C ASP A 808 -15.36 -0.18 -4.57
N SER A 809 -14.44 0.78 -4.72
CA SER A 809 -14.43 1.68 -5.88
C SER A 809 -14.32 0.91 -7.21
N CYS A 810 -13.49 -0.13 -7.26
CA CYS A 810 -13.38 -1.00 -8.43
C CYS A 810 -14.49 -2.07 -8.43
N LEU A 811 -14.65 -2.82 -7.33
CA LEU A 811 -15.50 -4.02 -7.32
C LEU A 811 -16.99 -3.69 -7.45
N ARG A 812 -17.43 -2.50 -7.07
CA ARG A 812 -18.80 -2.05 -7.33
C ARG A 812 -19.07 -1.83 -8.82
N VAL A 813 -18.09 -1.37 -9.60
CA VAL A 813 -18.19 -1.35 -11.07
C VAL A 813 -18.23 -2.76 -11.64
N GLY A 814 -17.47 -3.68 -11.03
CA GLY A 814 -17.50 -5.10 -11.35
C GLY A 814 -18.90 -5.72 -11.28
N VAL A 815 -19.83 -5.18 -10.48
CA VAL A 815 -21.24 -5.64 -10.43
C VAL A 815 -21.91 -5.50 -11.80
N GLY A 816 -21.73 -4.37 -12.47
CA GLY A 816 -22.30 -4.14 -13.79
C GLY A 816 -21.72 -5.09 -14.85
N LEU A 817 -20.42 -5.39 -14.74
CA LEU A 817 -19.70 -6.29 -15.65
C LEU A 817 -20.05 -7.76 -15.39
N HIS A 818 -20.13 -8.18 -14.13
CA HIS A 818 -20.49 -9.54 -13.73
C HIS A 818 -21.94 -9.89 -14.11
N ARG A 819 -22.89 -8.95 -14.03
CA ARG A 819 -24.27 -9.15 -14.48
C ARG A 819 -24.40 -9.51 -15.96
N LEU A 820 -23.36 -9.28 -16.76
CA LEU A 820 -23.32 -9.71 -18.16
C LEU A 820 -23.01 -11.20 -18.33
N VAL A 821 -22.46 -11.84 -17.31
CA VAL A 821 -21.95 -13.22 -17.37
C VAL A 821 -22.53 -14.14 -16.28
N GLU A 822 -23.41 -13.60 -15.45
CA GLU A 822 -23.90 -14.03 -14.13
C GLU A 822 -23.99 -15.55 -13.90
N LYS A 823 -23.04 -16.10 -13.12
CA LYS A 823 -23.05 -17.50 -12.66
C LYS A 823 -22.82 -17.67 -11.15
N SER A 824 -22.43 -16.61 -10.43
CA SER A 824 -22.06 -16.64 -8.99
C SER A 824 -22.63 -15.50 -8.14
N ASP A 825 -22.53 -15.60 -6.81
CA ASP A 825 -22.98 -14.59 -5.82
C ASP A 825 -22.00 -13.40 -5.70
N TYR A 826 -21.61 -12.77 -6.82
CA TYR A 826 -20.68 -11.63 -6.81
C TYR A 826 -21.28 -10.40 -6.11
N ASP A 827 -22.48 -9.98 -6.52
CA ASP A 827 -23.17 -8.80 -5.99
C ASP A 827 -23.36 -8.89 -4.47
N GLY A 828 -23.73 -10.07 -3.97
CA GLY A 828 -23.92 -10.31 -2.54
C GLY A 828 -22.60 -10.31 -1.76
N LEU A 829 -21.47 -10.73 -2.35
CA LEU A 829 -20.15 -10.59 -1.72
C LEU A 829 -19.75 -9.13 -1.56
N VAL A 830 -19.86 -8.34 -2.63
CA VAL A 830 -19.51 -6.90 -2.62
C VAL A 830 -20.39 -6.15 -1.61
N GLU A 831 -21.71 -6.32 -1.65
CA GLU A 831 -22.63 -5.64 -0.73
C GLU A 831 -22.44 -6.02 0.75
N ARG A 832 -22.06 -7.28 1.05
CA ARG A 832 -21.71 -7.69 2.42
C ARG A 832 -20.40 -7.05 2.88
N ALA A 833 -19.36 -7.12 2.05
CA ALA A 833 -18.03 -6.59 2.37
C ALA A 833 -18.08 -5.11 2.73
N ARG A 834 -18.87 -4.32 2.01
CA ARG A 834 -19.07 -2.88 2.27
C ARG A 834 -19.57 -2.54 3.67
N ARG A 835 -20.29 -3.46 4.32
CA ARG A 835 -20.94 -3.23 5.62
C ARG A 835 -20.18 -3.85 6.80
N LEU A 836 -19.11 -4.59 6.53
CA LEU A 836 -18.32 -5.25 7.56
C LEU A 836 -17.29 -4.29 8.16
N THR A 837 -17.24 -4.23 9.48
CA THR A 837 -16.22 -3.50 10.23
C THR A 837 -14.98 -4.34 10.51
N ASP A 838 -15.09 -5.67 10.44
CA ASP A 838 -13.94 -6.58 10.49
C ASP A 838 -13.17 -6.49 9.17
N GLN A 839 -11.99 -5.85 9.22
CA GLN A 839 -11.17 -5.60 8.04
C GLN A 839 -10.63 -6.88 7.39
N ALA A 840 -10.31 -7.91 8.19
CA ALA A 840 -9.77 -9.15 7.65
C ALA A 840 -10.85 -9.89 6.84
N GLU A 841 -12.06 -10.00 7.40
CA GLU A 841 -13.19 -10.64 6.72
C GLU A 841 -13.66 -9.82 5.51
N ARG A 842 -13.76 -8.50 5.65
CA ARG A 842 -14.08 -7.58 4.53
C ARG A 842 -13.17 -7.82 3.33
N LEU A 843 -11.86 -7.85 3.54
CA LEU A 843 -10.88 -8.02 2.48
C LEU A 843 -10.82 -9.46 1.96
N ARG A 844 -11.20 -10.46 2.77
CA ARG A 844 -11.43 -11.84 2.29
C ARG A 844 -12.57 -11.88 1.28
N LEU A 845 -13.69 -11.21 1.55
CA LEU A 845 -14.84 -11.16 0.63
C LEU A 845 -14.50 -10.41 -0.67
N TYR A 846 -13.78 -9.30 -0.61
CA TYR A 846 -13.34 -8.59 -1.82
C TYR A 846 -12.37 -9.41 -2.68
N ARG A 847 -11.42 -10.12 -2.08
CA ARG A 847 -10.54 -11.04 -2.82
C ARG A 847 -11.33 -12.14 -3.53
N GLN A 848 -12.37 -12.66 -2.87
CA GLN A 848 -13.25 -13.65 -3.47
C GLN A 848 -14.05 -13.06 -4.65
N ALA A 849 -14.58 -11.84 -4.49
CA ALA A 849 -15.28 -11.15 -5.57
C ALA A 849 -14.34 -10.90 -6.77
N ASP A 850 -13.14 -10.37 -6.53
CA ASP A 850 -12.15 -10.09 -7.57
C ASP A 850 -11.75 -11.37 -8.34
N ARG A 851 -11.57 -12.48 -7.62
CA ARG A 851 -11.30 -13.80 -8.23
C ARG A 851 -12.44 -14.28 -9.14
N ILE A 852 -13.70 -14.09 -8.73
CA ILE A 852 -14.87 -14.46 -9.56
C ILE A 852 -14.84 -13.71 -10.91
N LEU A 853 -14.48 -12.43 -10.93
CA LEU A 853 -14.37 -11.68 -12.19
C LEU A 853 -13.36 -12.28 -13.16
N MET A 854 -12.25 -12.82 -12.63
CA MET A 854 -11.21 -13.47 -13.43
C MET A 854 -11.63 -14.87 -13.89
N GLU A 855 -12.10 -15.70 -12.97
CA GLU A 855 -12.46 -17.10 -13.23
C GLU A 855 -13.62 -17.20 -14.22
N GLU A 856 -14.60 -16.29 -14.11
CA GLU A 856 -15.72 -16.21 -15.04
C GLU A 856 -15.41 -15.46 -16.33
N ALA A 857 -14.18 -14.94 -16.46
CA ALA A 857 -13.74 -14.08 -17.56
C ALA A 857 -14.74 -12.95 -17.85
N ALA A 858 -15.30 -12.35 -16.78
CA ALA A 858 -16.14 -11.16 -16.86
C ALA A 858 -15.31 -9.96 -17.37
N ILE A 859 -14.05 -9.93 -16.93
CA ILE A 859 -13.03 -9.06 -17.47
C ILE A 859 -11.74 -9.86 -17.73
N VAL A 860 -10.95 -9.39 -18.69
CA VAL A 860 -9.60 -9.88 -18.97
C VAL A 860 -8.66 -8.69 -18.76
N PRO A 861 -8.02 -8.58 -17.58
CA PRO A 861 -7.07 -7.51 -17.31
C PRO A 861 -5.94 -7.56 -18.32
N ILE A 862 -5.55 -6.41 -18.86
CA ILE A 862 -4.47 -6.29 -19.86
C ILE A 862 -3.26 -5.59 -19.25
N THR A 863 -3.45 -4.41 -18.65
CA THR A 863 -2.36 -3.64 -18.04
C THR A 863 -2.81 -2.89 -16.79
N TYR A 864 -1.91 -2.78 -15.81
CA TYR A 864 -1.91 -1.73 -14.80
C TYR A 864 -1.10 -0.57 -15.38
N GLU A 865 -1.65 0.63 -15.33
CA GLU A 865 -1.04 1.81 -15.96
C GLU A 865 -0.37 2.69 -14.91
N ARG A 866 0.55 3.54 -15.36
CA ARG A 866 1.01 4.76 -14.70
C ARG A 866 0.96 5.86 -15.75
N ASP A 867 0.74 7.10 -15.34
CA ASP A 867 0.69 8.20 -16.31
C ASP A 867 2.08 8.79 -16.55
N PRO A 868 2.65 8.66 -17.77
CA PRO A 868 3.88 9.32 -18.12
C PRO A 868 3.63 10.80 -18.43
N LEU A 869 4.30 11.69 -17.73
CA LEU A 869 4.18 13.13 -17.89
C LEU A 869 5.56 13.76 -18.10
N LEU A 870 5.67 14.66 -19.06
CA LEU A 870 6.77 15.61 -19.15
C LEU A 870 6.37 16.91 -18.48
N VAL A 871 7.23 17.46 -17.63
CA VAL A 871 7.04 18.73 -16.92
C VAL A 871 8.28 19.60 -17.12
N LYS A 872 8.09 20.82 -17.63
CA LYS A 872 9.22 21.72 -17.87
C LYS A 872 9.91 22.10 -16.55
N PRO A 873 11.25 22.30 -16.53
CA PRO A 873 12.00 22.56 -15.30
C PRO A 873 11.60 23.85 -14.55
N TRP A 874 10.94 24.79 -15.23
CA TRP A 874 10.43 26.02 -14.62
C TRP A 874 9.08 25.84 -13.90
N VAL A 875 8.39 24.72 -14.12
CA VAL A 875 7.19 24.36 -13.36
C VAL A 875 7.62 23.59 -12.11
N ARG A 876 7.28 24.13 -10.94
CA ARG A 876 7.55 23.51 -9.64
C ARG A 876 6.24 23.25 -8.92
N ARG A 877 6.21 22.19 -8.13
CA ARG A 877 5.05 21.71 -7.39
C ARG A 877 3.80 21.61 -8.28
N PHE A 878 3.99 21.08 -9.49
CA PHE A 878 2.87 20.79 -10.38
C PHE A 878 1.98 19.77 -9.67
N LEU A 879 0.78 20.18 -9.30
CA LEU A 879 -0.20 19.26 -8.73
C LEU A 879 -0.94 18.64 -9.90
N ASP A 880 -0.78 17.34 -10.12
CA ASP A 880 -1.62 16.66 -11.08
C ASP A 880 -3.08 16.60 -10.58
N TRP A 881 -3.95 16.16 -11.47
CA TRP A 881 -5.37 16.01 -11.19
C TRP A 881 -5.70 14.89 -10.18
N ARG A 882 -4.74 14.06 -9.79
CA ARG A 882 -4.89 13.06 -8.73
C ARG A 882 -4.36 13.54 -7.40
N HIS A 883 -4.09 14.84 -7.28
CA HIS A 883 -3.41 15.41 -6.15
C HIS A 883 -2.07 14.72 -5.93
N THR A 884 -1.18 14.66 -6.92
CA THR A 884 0.23 14.27 -6.73
C THR A 884 1.09 15.51 -6.95
N ILE A 885 1.94 15.89 -5.98
CA ILE A 885 2.90 16.98 -6.18
C ILE A 885 4.07 16.46 -7.02
N ILE A 886 4.40 17.21 -8.06
CA ILE A 886 5.46 16.91 -9.00
C ILE A 886 6.44 18.09 -9.01
N ASP A 887 7.70 17.80 -8.66
CA ASP A 887 8.81 18.72 -8.82
C ASP A 887 9.72 18.19 -9.94
N ALA A 888 10.09 19.04 -10.90
CA ALA A 888 11.12 18.70 -11.87
C ALA A 888 12.48 18.61 -11.13
N HIS A 889 13.20 17.50 -11.31
CA HIS A 889 14.48 17.23 -10.67
C HIS A 889 15.64 18.05 -11.26
#